data_AF-A0A4Q6AB68-F1
#
_entry.id   AF-A0A4Q6AB68-F1
#
_cell.length_a   1.000
_cell.length_b   1.000
_cell.length_c   1.000
_cell.angle_alpha   90.00
_cell.angle_beta   90.00
_cell.angle_gamma   90.00
#
_symmetry.space_group_name_H-M   'P 1'
#
loop_
_entity.id
_entity.type
_entity.pdbx_description
1 polymer ?
#
loop_
_entity_poly.entity_id
_entity_poly.type
_entity_poly.pdbx_seq_one_letter_code
_entity_poly.pdbx_strand_id
1 'polypeptide(L)'
;MLITVPPSCIPPHSLAALPVSPASEQISWTASSTNPTNGYIWEIRSFGDGGSGAAGLEATGTTAAGVTTATVTGLTGGTTYYAWVRADCGGGDQSIWDGPVAFITVCDPATVPFFQNFDATVEPDMPACVIIQDENQATSWKPFFGGSPAASSDPVSIRYEWNATTPADDWFFVQGLTLTGGKTYTLSFKYKASDGPDYIENLEVKYGTAPNAAAMTTGTLFTKTGIESNIDSPFETASVSFTPSVTGVYYLGFHAFSDADQAFLYIDDIAVESCATPTDVKAYSTTPTSAEVHFTSAGSNFVIEYGPSGFAPGIGATAGNGTVITSATSPVIITGLTADTEYDIYVRQNCDGGTEFSLNAMTTVRTLCEATNLPYLVDFEDANTPDVPSCTSTFDVNGNSGTFWNDGTGGQWEVFDSQLGDPTFISGSKSLLYVFDPVKTDRPADDWFFTRGLNLTAGQSYRLKFYYKGAFGPDFFEKLEVKYGTSASPATMTSGDLFMDDNILTNLDSDFDSVRVDFTPTSTGAYYIGFHAFSDANQGIIILEDISVRVTPLVDAGIPAIKETLPTCPTPNFVMTPKVVNYNLTPLNLATYPITVTASITGAATTTLTATVNTGTLAPGDTLQVPLPAFTFNAGLHNIAFKVTNPNDSENAN
;
A
#
# COMPACT_ATOMS: atom_id res chain seq x y z
N MET A 1 -41.15 20.08 -59.45
CA MET A 1 -40.90 21.43 -58.90
C MET A 1 -42.17 21.86 -58.19
N LEU A 2 -42.26 21.61 -56.88
CA LEU A 2 -43.33 22.18 -56.05
C LEU A 2 -42.92 23.63 -55.79
N ILE A 3 -43.73 24.58 -56.27
CA ILE A 3 -43.58 26.00 -55.94
C ILE A 3 -44.35 26.19 -54.64
N THR A 4 -43.64 26.21 -53.51
CA THR A 4 -44.18 26.63 -52.22
C THR A 4 -44.03 28.14 -52.12
N VAL A 5 -45.08 28.83 -51.64
CA VAL A 5 -44.99 30.24 -51.26
C VAL A 5 -43.95 30.37 -50.14
N PRO A 6 -42.97 31.29 -50.23
CA PRO A 6 -42.01 31.49 -49.15
C PRO A 6 -42.73 31.97 -47.89
N PRO A 7 -42.31 31.52 -46.69
CA PRO A 7 -42.91 31.95 -45.43
C PRO A 7 -42.93 33.48 -45.28
N SER A 8 -43.98 34.00 -44.65
CA SER A 8 -44.16 35.45 -44.44
C SER A 8 -43.24 36.04 -43.37
N CYS A 9 -42.58 35.20 -42.56
CA CYS A 9 -41.58 35.60 -41.59
C CYS A 9 -40.28 34.78 -41.73
N ILE A 10 -39.15 35.41 -41.38
CA ILE A 10 -37.80 34.84 -41.49
C ILE A 10 -37.48 34.04 -40.22
N PRO A 11 -36.69 32.96 -40.27
CA PRO A 11 -36.24 32.28 -39.05
C PRO A 11 -35.49 33.23 -38.10
N PRO A 12 -35.54 32.97 -36.78
CA PRO A 12 -34.59 33.58 -35.85
C PRO A 12 -33.16 33.12 -36.20
N HIS A 13 -32.17 33.70 -35.51
CA HIS A 13 -30.78 33.30 -35.65
C HIS A 13 -30.04 33.43 -34.32
N SER A 14 -28.81 32.91 -34.25
CA SER A 14 -27.99 32.94 -33.04
C SER A 14 -28.66 32.22 -31.87
N LEU A 15 -29.29 31.07 -32.15
CA LEU A 15 -29.73 30.15 -31.10
C LEU A 15 -28.52 29.78 -30.21
N ALA A 16 -28.74 29.80 -28.91
CA ALA A 16 -27.78 29.42 -27.89
C ALA A 16 -28.51 28.67 -26.75
N ALA A 17 -27.79 27.77 -26.09
CA ALA A 17 -28.24 27.06 -24.90
C ALA A 17 -27.29 27.40 -23.74
N LEU A 18 -27.86 27.61 -22.56
CA LEU A 18 -27.14 27.86 -21.32
C LEU A 18 -27.61 26.88 -20.24
N PRO A 19 -26.70 26.07 -19.66
CA PRO A 19 -27.06 25.11 -18.64
C PRO A 19 -27.60 25.80 -17.39
N VAL A 20 -28.71 25.28 -16.86
CA VAL A 20 -29.35 25.81 -15.64
C VAL A 20 -29.32 24.78 -14.52
N SER A 21 -29.71 23.54 -14.81
CA SER A 21 -29.71 22.42 -13.85
C SER A 21 -29.64 21.09 -14.61
N PRO A 22 -29.49 19.95 -13.92
CA PRO A 22 -29.47 18.64 -14.59
C PRO A 22 -30.74 18.32 -15.37
N ALA A 23 -31.88 18.89 -14.95
CA ALA A 23 -33.18 18.64 -15.58
C ALA A 23 -33.70 19.83 -16.40
N SER A 24 -32.90 20.90 -16.58
CA SER A 24 -33.35 22.10 -17.27
C SER A 24 -32.25 22.88 -17.98
N GLU A 25 -32.61 23.43 -19.14
CA GLU A 25 -31.75 24.26 -19.99
C GLU A 25 -32.45 25.59 -20.27
N GLN A 26 -31.72 26.70 -20.33
CA GLN A 26 -32.25 27.94 -20.91
C GLN A 26 -31.78 28.05 -22.36
N ILE A 27 -32.72 28.09 -23.30
CA ILE A 27 -32.43 28.41 -24.70
C ILE A 27 -32.77 29.87 -24.98
N SER A 28 -31.97 30.50 -25.83
CA SER A 28 -32.14 31.88 -26.24
C SER A 28 -31.80 32.05 -27.73
N TRP A 29 -32.40 33.03 -28.38
CA TRP A 29 -32.10 33.35 -29.78
C TRP A 29 -32.23 34.85 -30.01
N THR A 30 -31.73 35.34 -31.13
CA THR A 30 -32.02 36.70 -31.58
C THR A 30 -33.22 36.70 -32.51
N ALA A 31 -34.13 37.65 -32.29
CA ALA A 31 -35.37 37.77 -33.04
C ALA A 31 -35.12 37.98 -34.55
N SER A 32 -36.03 37.44 -35.35
CA SER A 32 -36.08 37.65 -36.80
C SER A 32 -36.23 39.14 -37.16
N SER A 33 -35.63 39.56 -38.28
CA SER A 33 -35.82 40.92 -38.81
C SER A 33 -37.27 41.25 -39.19
N THR A 34 -38.09 40.22 -39.43
CA THR A 34 -39.56 40.28 -39.50
C THR A 34 -40.14 39.50 -38.31
N ASN A 35 -40.51 40.22 -37.25
CA ASN A 35 -40.99 39.58 -36.03
C ASN A 35 -42.27 38.76 -36.28
N PRO A 36 -42.31 37.48 -35.84
CA PRO A 36 -43.50 36.65 -35.99
C PRO A 36 -44.68 37.19 -35.19
N THR A 37 -45.88 37.12 -35.77
CA THR A 37 -47.11 37.57 -35.10
C THR A 37 -47.50 36.66 -33.93
N ASN A 38 -47.12 35.37 -33.98
CA ASN A 38 -47.46 34.37 -32.96
C ASN A 38 -46.24 33.89 -32.14
N GLY A 39 -45.10 34.57 -32.23
CA GLY A 39 -43.89 34.20 -31.48
C GLY A 39 -43.12 33.05 -32.10
N TYR A 40 -42.58 32.15 -31.27
CA TYR A 40 -41.63 31.12 -31.71
C TYR A 40 -42.06 29.73 -31.25
N ILE A 41 -41.64 28.72 -32.00
CA ILE A 41 -41.78 27.30 -31.68
C ILE A 41 -40.37 26.74 -31.51
N TRP A 42 -40.15 25.97 -30.45
CA TRP A 42 -38.87 25.33 -30.17
C TRP A 42 -39.02 23.82 -29.95
N GLU A 43 -37.96 23.09 -30.24
CA GLU A 43 -37.83 21.66 -30.00
C GLU A 43 -36.46 21.35 -29.39
N ILE A 44 -36.44 20.51 -28.35
CA ILE A 44 -35.25 19.83 -27.88
C ILE A 44 -35.34 18.37 -28.29
N ARG A 45 -34.29 17.89 -28.94
CA ARG A 45 -34.24 16.55 -29.51
C ARG A 45 -33.00 15.79 -29.05
N SER A 46 -33.11 14.50 -28.79
CA SER A 46 -31.96 13.60 -28.59
C SER A 46 -31.35 13.15 -29.93
N PHE A 47 -32.14 13.15 -31.00
CA PHE A 47 -31.69 12.98 -32.38
C PHE A 47 -32.74 13.47 -33.40
N GLY A 48 -32.32 13.64 -34.65
CA GLY A 48 -33.18 14.04 -35.77
C GLY A 48 -33.34 15.55 -35.93
N ASP A 49 -33.87 15.95 -37.09
CA ASP A 49 -34.06 17.35 -37.47
C ASP A 49 -35.27 17.99 -36.77
N GLY A 50 -35.27 19.33 -36.66
CA GLY A 50 -36.44 20.07 -36.19
C GLY A 50 -37.70 19.74 -37.00
N GLY A 51 -38.80 19.40 -36.31
CA GLY A 51 -40.07 19.02 -36.91
C GLY A 51 -40.11 17.61 -37.53
N SER A 52 -39.11 16.75 -37.30
CA SER A 52 -39.06 15.38 -37.83
C SER A 52 -40.00 14.37 -37.15
N GLY A 53 -40.97 14.84 -36.37
CA GLY A 53 -41.98 14.02 -35.68
C GLY A 53 -41.57 13.63 -34.25
N ALA A 54 -42.24 12.62 -33.70
CA ALA A 54 -42.12 12.23 -32.29
C ALA A 54 -40.82 11.48 -31.93
N ALA A 55 -40.19 10.80 -32.88
CA ALA A 55 -38.97 10.04 -32.61
C ALA A 55 -37.80 10.99 -32.31
N GLY A 56 -37.20 10.86 -31.13
CA GLY A 56 -36.11 11.72 -30.67
C GLY A 56 -36.57 13.11 -30.21
N LEU A 57 -37.88 13.39 -30.13
CA LEU A 57 -38.40 14.63 -29.54
C LEU A 57 -38.52 14.48 -28.03
N GLU A 58 -37.78 15.30 -27.29
CA GLU A 58 -37.67 15.23 -25.83
C GLU A 58 -38.51 16.31 -25.14
N ALA A 59 -38.48 17.51 -25.70
CA ALA A 59 -39.33 18.62 -25.27
C ALA A 59 -39.70 19.52 -26.44
N THR A 60 -40.86 20.16 -26.37
CA THR A 60 -41.27 21.20 -27.31
C THR A 60 -42.13 22.24 -26.61
N GLY A 61 -42.16 23.45 -27.16
CA GLY A 61 -43.04 24.50 -26.67
C GLY A 61 -43.08 25.70 -27.58
N THR A 62 -43.79 26.72 -27.11
CA THR A 62 -43.97 27.99 -27.82
C THR A 62 -43.67 29.17 -26.91
N THR A 63 -43.16 30.26 -27.47
CA THR A 63 -43.06 31.55 -26.76
C THR A 63 -43.98 32.58 -27.38
N ALA A 64 -44.40 33.59 -26.59
CA ALA A 64 -45.21 34.68 -27.11
C ALA A 64 -44.41 35.58 -28.07
N ALA A 65 -45.10 36.41 -28.86
CA ALA A 65 -44.44 37.40 -29.72
C ALA A 65 -43.49 38.31 -28.90
N GLY A 66 -42.26 38.49 -29.39
CA GLY A 66 -41.22 39.28 -28.72
C GLY A 66 -40.47 38.57 -27.59
N VAL A 67 -40.85 37.35 -27.22
CA VAL A 67 -40.14 36.54 -26.20
C VAL A 67 -39.12 35.64 -26.88
N THR A 68 -37.83 35.91 -26.64
CA THR A 68 -36.70 35.24 -27.32
C THR A 68 -35.90 34.28 -26.43
N THR A 69 -36.48 33.87 -25.31
CA THR A 69 -35.91 32.90 -24.38
C THR A 69 -36.95 31.89 -23.94
N ALA A 70 -36.52 30.66 -23.64
CA ALA A 70 -37.36 29.63 -23.04
C ALA A 70 -36.54 28.77 -22.07
N THR A 71 -37.15 28.41 -20.93
CA THR A 71 -36.58 27.40 -20.03
C THR A 71 -37.21 26.05 -20.34
N VAL A 72 -36.39 25.13 -20.80
CA VAL A 72 -36.75 23.74 -21.04
C VAL A 72 -36.60 22.97 -19.73
N THR A 73 -37.54 22.09 -19.42
CA THR A 73 -37.52 21.24 -18.21
C THR A 73 -37.81 19.79 -18.58
N GLY A 74 -37.49 18.86 -17.67
CA GLY A 74 -37.74 17.43 -17.88
C GLY A 74 -36.67 16.73 -18.71
N LEU A 75 -35.47 17.32 -18.79
CA LEU A 75 -34.30 16.71 -19.41
C LEU A 75 -33.62 15.73 -18.43
N THR A 76 -32.78 14.86 -18.96
CA THR A 76 -31.94 13.96 -18.19
C THR A 76 -30.54 14.55 -18.07
N GLY A 77 -29.97 14.59 -16.86
CA GLY A 77 -28.64 15.15 -16.62
C GLY A 77 -27.54 14.43 -17.40
N GLY A 78 -26.46 15.14 -17.72
CA GLY A 78 -25.30 14.61 -18.47
C GLY A 78 -25.61 14.09 -19.87
N THR A 79 -26.75 14.48 -20.46
CA THR A 79 -27.21 13.98 -21.76
C THR A 79 -27.06 15.04 -22.85
N THR A 80 -26.58 14.62 -24.03
CA THR A 80 -26.46 15.48 -25.21
C THR A 80 -27.82 15.65 -25.88
N TYR A 81 -28.19 16.90 -26.16
CA TYR A 81 -29.40 17.28 -26.88
C TYR A 81 -29.11 18.27 -27.99
N TYR A 82 -30.09 18.44 -28.88
CA TYR A 82 -30.07 19.36 -30.01
C TYR A 82 -31.26 20.31 -29.91
N ALA A 83 -30.98 21.60 -29.75
CA ALA A 83 -32.00 22.65 -29.74
C ALA A 83 -32.29 23.14 -31.16
N TRP A 84 -33.57 23.39 -31.42
CA TRP A 84 -34.08 23.98 -32.65
C TRP A 84 -35.12 25.06 -32.31
N VAL A 85 -35.13 26.15 -33.07
CA VAL A 85 -36.16 27.19 -32.94
C VAL A 85 -36.62 27.70 -34.30
N ARG A 86 -37.89 28.07 -34.43
CA ARG A 86 -38.44 28.71 -35.64
C ARG A 86 -39.50 29.73 -35.31
N ALA A 87 -39.76 30.63 -36.25
CA ALA A 87 -40.78 31.67 -36.14
C ALA A 87 -42.17 31.14 -36.55
N ASP A 88 -43.21 31.45 -35.77
CA ASP A 88 -44.62 31.22 -36.11
C ASP A 88 -45.23 32.49 -36.70
N CYS A 89 -45.33 32.53 -38.03
CA CYS A 89 -45.84 33.70 -38.74
C CYS A 89 -47.36 33.86 -38.62
N GLY A 90 -48.07 32.83 -38.14
CA GLY A 90 -49.52 32.78 -37.96
C GLY A 90 -50.26 32.13 -39.12
N GLY A 91 -51.49 31.66 -38.86
CA GLY A 91 -52.33 31.00 -39.88
C GLY A 91 -51.77 29.68 -40.41
N GLY A 92 -50.84 29.05 -39.70
CA GLY A 92 -50.14 27.83 -40.12
C GLY A 92 -48.88 28.09 -40.97
N ASP A 93 -48.53 29.35 -41.21
CA ASP A 93 -47.29 29.75 -41.89
C ASP A 93 -46.12 29.84 -40.89
N GLN A 94 -45.02 29.16 -41.19
CA GLN A 94 -43.89 28.96 -40.28
C GLN A 94 -42.58 29.09 -41.06
N SER A 95 -41.56 29.68 -40.42
CA SER A 95 -40.23 29.70 -41.02
C SER A 95 -39.61 28.30 -41.06
N ILE A 96 -38.48 28.18 -41.77
CA ILE A 96 -37.55 27.06 -41.56
C ILE A 96 -37.03 27.06 -40.11
N TRP A 97 -36.52 25.91 -39.66
CA TRP A 97 -35.85 25.80 -38.36
C TRP A 97 -34.44 26.40 -38.39
N ASP A 98 -34.09 27.13 -37.33
CA ASP A 98 -32.72 27.51 -36.97
C ASP A 98 -32.19 26.47 -35.98
N GLY A 99 -30.97 25.98 -36.22
CA GLY A 99 -30.36 24.86 -35.50
C GLY A 99 -29.73 23.80 -36.44
N PRO A 100 -29.21 22.70 -35.88
CA PRO A 100 -29.22 22.38 -34.45
C PRO A 100 -28.12 23.14 -33.69
N VAL A 101 -28.42 23.51 -32.45
CA VAL A 101 -27.38 23.81 -31.44
C VAL A 101 -27.27 22.61 -30.52
N ALA A 102 -26.10 21.96 -30.54
CA ALA A 102 -25.81 20.86 -29.63
C ALA A 102 -25.44 21.42 -28.24
N PHE A 103 -25.97 20.81 -27.18
CA PHE A 103 -25.62 21.11 -25.81
C PHE A 103 -25.67 19.85 -24.95
N ILE A 104 -24.98 19.86 -23.82
CA ILE A 104 -25.05 18.81 -22.81
C ILE A 104 -25.63 19.41 -21.54
N THR A 105 -26.68 18.79 -21.00
CA THR A 105 -27.21 19.18 -19.68
C THR A 105 -26.19 18.89 -18.60
N VAL A 106 -26.19 19.68 -17.52
CA VAL A 106 -25.35 19.42 -16.34
C VAL A 106 -25.61 18.01 -15.79
N CYS A 107 -24.60 17.36 -15.22
CA CYS A 107 -24.80 16.06 -14.57
C CYS A 107 -25.62 16.16 -13.28
N ASP A 108 -26.37 15.10 -12.96
CA ASP A 108 -27.03 14.97 -11.65
C ASP A 108 -26.01 15.14 -10.52
N PRO A 109 -26.37 15.79 -9.41
CA PRO A 109 -25.40 16.09 -8.36
C PRO A 109 -24.92 14.82 -7.65
N ALA A 110 -23.62 14.75 -7.38
CA ALA A 110 -23.04 13.68 -6.57
C ALA A 110 -23.27 13.91 -5.06
N THR A 111 -23.04 12.87 -4.27
CA THR A 111 -23.03 12.92 -2.81
C THR A 111 -21.60 12.89 -2.28
N VAL A 112 -21.42 13.25 -1.01
CA VAL A 112 -20.14 13.14 -0.30
C VAL A 112 -19.98 11.72 0.27
N PRO A 113 -18.80 11.07 0.18
CA PRO A 113 -17.54 11.62 -0.33
C PRO A 113 -17.53 11.68 -1.86
N PHE A 114 -16.93 12.74 -2.40
CA PHE A 114 -16.72 12.93 -3.83
C PHE A 114 -15.21 12.85 -4.13
N PHE A 115 -14.84 12.14 -5.20
CA PHE A 115 -13.47 12.08 -5.69
C PHE A 115 -13.44 12.16 -7.22
N GLN A 116 -12.52 12.97 -7.75
CA GLN A 116 -12.33 13.16 -9.17
C GLN A 116 -10.83 13.31 -9.48
N ASN A 117 -10.30 12.31 -10.17
CA ASN A 117 -8.92 12.26 -10.65
C ASN A 117 -8.82 12.21 -12.18
N PHE A 118 -9.92 12.45 -12.90
CA PHE A 118 -9.96 12.55 -14.36
C PHE A 118 -9.53 11.31 -15.17
N ASP A 119 -9.07 10.22 -14.55
CA ASP A 119 -8.53 9.03 -15.24
C ASP A 119 -9.52 8.28 -16.12
N ALA A 120 -10.82 8.45 -15.89
CA ALA A 120 -11.87 7.87 -16.73
C ALA A 120 -12.05 8.61 -18.08
N THR A 121 -11.32 9.72 -18.28
CA THR A 121 -11.41 10.54 -19.48
C THR A 121 -10.77 9.85 -20.67
N VAL A 122 -11.37 10.00 -21.84
CA VAL A 122 -10.86 9.46 -23.11
C VAL A 122 -10.57 10.62 -24.05
N GLU A 123 -9.35 10.66 -24.60
CA GLU A 123 -8.94 11.67 -25.57
C GLU A 123 -9.82 11.61 -26.85
N PRO A 124 -10.29 12.74 -27.41
CA PRO A 124 -9.98 14.14 -27.07
C PRO A 124 -11.02 14.83 -26.17
N ASP A 125 -11.93 14.08 -25.57
CA ASP A 125 -13.08 14.63 -24.87
C ASP A 125 -12.69 15.19 -23.49
N MET A 126 -13.46 16.17 -23.01
CA MET A 126 -13.36 16.62 -21.62
C MET A 126 -13.84 15.52 -20.67
N PRO A 127 -13.30 15.46 -19.42
CA PRO A 127 -13.84 14.58 -18.40
C PRO A 127 -15.34 14.78 -18.24
N ALA A 128 -16.07 13.68 -18.09
CA ALA A 128 -17.51 13.73 -17.88
C ALA A 128 -17.86 14.64 -16.69
N CYS A 129 -18.92 15.43 -16.83
CA CYS A 129 -19.41 16.35 -15.79
C CYS A 129 -18.44 17.50 -15.43
N VAL A 130 -17.39 17.72 -16.22
CA VAL A 130 -16.58 18.94 -16.14
C VAL A 130 -17.08 19.95 -17.17
N ILE A 131 -17.28 21.19 -16.72
CA ILE A 131 -17.70 22.32 -17.56
C ILE A 131 -16.56 23.34 -17.59
N ILE A 132 -16.16 23.81 -18.77
CA ILE A 132 -15.22 24.92 -18.93
C ILE A 132 -15.99 26.20 -19.24
N GLN A 133 -15.53 27.31 -18.67
CA GLN A 133 -15.93 28.64 -19.07
C GLN A 133 -14.68 29.45 -19.43
N ASP A 134 -14.57 29.76 -20.72
CA ASP A 134 -13.55 30.63 -21.30
C ASP A 134 -14.09 32.08 -21.31
N GLU A 135 -13.62 32.91 -20.39
CA GLU A 135 -14.09 34.31 -20.22
C GLU A 135 -13.26 35.28 -21.06
N ASN A 136 -11.97 34.98 -21.25
CA ASN A 136 -11.05 35.86 -21.97
C ASN A 136 -10.99 35.59 -23.49
N GLN A 137 -11.65 34.54 -23.97
CA GLN A 137 -11.68 34.06 -25.35
C GLN A 137 -10.28 33.72 -25.90
N ALA A 138 -9.42 33.16 -25.05
CA ALA A 138 -8.07 32.74 -25.37
C ALA A 138 -7.89 31.23 -25.21
N THR A 139 -6.73 30.79 -24.74
CA THR A 139 -6.47 29.39 -24.43
C THR A 139 -7.01 29.08 -23.04
N SER A 140 -7.54 27.87 -22.84
CA SER A 140 -8.28 27.52 -21.62
C SER A 140 -7.83 26.18 -21.03
N TRP A 141 -8.59 25.68 -20.06
CA TRP A 141 -8.42 24.37 -19.46
C TRP A 141 -8.65 23.24 -20.45
N LYS A 142 -7.88 22.15 -20.34
CA LYS A 142 -8.06 20.93 -21.13
C LYS A 142 -7.58 19.69 -20.37
N PRO A 143 -7.98 18.48 -20.76
CA PRO A 143 -7.41 17.27 -20.18
C PRO A 143 -5.99 17.09 -20.69
N PHE A 144 -5.12 16.63 -19.80
CA PHE A 144 -3.73 16.32 -20.10
C PHE A 144 -3.48 14.85 -19.83
N PHE A 145 -3.35 14.08 -20.92
CA PHE A 145 -3.08 12.66 -20.92
C PHE A 145 -1.57 12.44 -20.95
N GLY A 146 -1.04 11.69 -19.99
CA GLY A 146 0.32 11.11 -20.02
C GLY A 146 1.41 11.98 -20.66
N GLY A 147 2.20 12.66 -19.84
CA GLY A 147 3.33 13.46 -20.32
C GLY A 147 4.29 13.83 -19.20
N SER A 148 5.10 14.85 -19.44
CA SER A 148 5.92 15.46 -18.39
C SER A 148 5.30 16.83 -18.04
N PRO A 149 4.91 17.07 -16.77
CA PRO A 149 4.93 16.13 -15.65
C PRO A 149 3.86 15.04 -15.79
N ALA A 150 4.06 13.88 -15.17
CA ALA A 150 2.99 12.89 -15.02
C ALA A 150 1.85 13.48 -14.16
N ALA A 151 0.66 12.88 -14.22
CA ALA A 151 -0.44 13.27 -13.34
C ALA A 151 -0.11 12.93 -11.88
N SER A 152 -0.87 13.48 -10.92
CA SER A 152 -0.67 13.14 -9.50
C SER A 152 -1.13 11.71 -9.24
N SER A 153 -2.27 11.33 -9.80
CA SER A 153 -2.64 9.93 -10.02
C SER A 153 -2.78 9.68 -11.52
N ASP A 154 -1.98 8.75 -12.06
CA ASP A 154 -1.95 8.48 -13.49
C ASP A 154 -3.25 7.83 -14.00
N PRO A 155 -3.70 8.15 -15.23
CA PRO A 155 -2.92 8.84 -16.28
C PRO A 155 -3.34 10.27 -16.63
N VAL A 156 -4.36 10.88 -16.00
CA VAL A 156 -4.95 12.14 -16.49
C VAL A 156 -5.02 13.22 -15.43
N SER A 157 -4.60 14.44 -15.78
CA SER A 157 -4.87 15.65 -14.99
C SER A 157 -5.59 16.70 -15.83
N ILE A 158 -6.13 17.75 -15.20
CA ILE A 158 -6.62 18.94 -15.91
C ILE A 158 -5.51 19.99 -15.93
N ARG A 159 -5.28 20.58 -17.11
CA ARG A 159 -4.22 21.56 -17.34
C ARG A 159 -4.76 22.85 -17.95
N TYR A 160 -4.37 23.98 -17.41
CA TYR A 160 -4.60 25.29 -18.02
C TYR A 160 -3.54 25.59 -19.08
N GLU A 161 -3.96 26.07 -20.24
CA GLU A 161 -3.08 26.50 -21.32
C GLU A 161 -2.81 28.01 -21.27
N TRP A 162 -1.55 28.41 -21.15
CA TRP A 162 -1.16 29.82 -21.19
C TRP A 162 -1.37 30.48 -22.55
N ASN A 163 -1.48 31.81 -22.51
CA ASN A 163 -1.50 32.67 -23.69
C ASN A 163 -0.42 33.76 -23.57
N ALA A 164 0.32 34.01 -24.65
CA ALA A 164 1.42 34.98 -24.66
C ALA A 164 0.99 36.44 -24.45
N THR A 165 -0.27 36.78 -24.72
CA THR A 165 -0.73 38.19 -24.72
C THR A 165 -1.93 38.46 -23.84
N THR A 166 -2.66 37.41 -23.46
CA THR A 166 -3.92 37.52 -22.71
C THR A 166 -3.72 36.87 -21.35
N PRO A 167 -3.90 37.60 -20.24
CA PRO A 167 -3.90 37.00 -18.90
C PRO A 167 -4.98 35.93 -18.77
N ALA A 168 -4.74 34.94 -17.90
CA ALA A 168 -5.73 33.93 -17.59
C ALA A 168 -6.94 34.53 -16.87
N ASP A 169 -8.14 34.06 -17.19
CA ASP A 169 -9.39 34.44 -16.51
C ASP A 169 -10.44 33.30 -16.58
N ASP A 170 -9.96 32.06 -16.76
CA ASP A 170 -10.82 30.95 -17.19
C ASP A 170 -11.08 29.93 -16.08
N TRP A 171 -12.27 29.36 -16.14
CA TRP A 171 -12.80 28.47 -15.12
C TRP A 171 -13.01 27.06 -15.65
N PHE A 172 -12.81 26.08 -14.78
CA PHE A 172 -13.53 24.82 -14.90
C PHE A 172 -14.31 24.50 -13.63
N PHE A 173 -15.40 23.75 -13.80
CA PHE A 173 -16.31 23.35 -12.74
C PHE A 173 -16.45 21.84 -12.74
N VAL A 174 -16.37 21.22 -11.56
CA VAL A 174 -16.70 19.80 -11.39
C VAL A 174 -18.20 19.60 -11.19
N GLN A 175 -18.63 18.34 -11.22
CA GLN A 175 -20.01 17.94 -10.94
C GLN A 175 -20.55 18.60 -9.66
N GLY A 176 -21.82 19.01 -9.70
CA GLY A 176 -22.49 19.58 -8.53
C GLY A 176 -22.55 18.57 -7.39
N LEU A 177 -22.44 19.05 -6.16
CA LEU A 177 -22.46 18.23 -4.94
C LEU A 177 -23.67 18.60 -4.10
N THR A 178 -24.43 17.59 -3.66
CA THR A 178 -25.49 17.79 -2.68
C THR A 178 -24.87 17.95 -1.31
N LEU A 179 -24.87 19.18 -0.77
CA LEU A 179 -24.29 19.50 0.53
C LEU A 179 -25.38 19.93 1.52
N THR A 180 -25.26 19.43 2.74
CA THR A 180 -26.13 19.81 3.88
C THR A 180 -25.65 21.11 4.53
N GLY A 181 -26.56 22.07 4.71
CA GLY A 181 -26.28 23.35 5.36
C GLY A 181 -25.89 23.19 6.84
N GLY A 182 -24.89 23.95 7.28
CA GLY A 182 -24.34 23.89 8.64
C GLY A 182 -23.40 22.70 8.90
N LYS A 183 -23.24 21.78 7.93
CA LYS A 183 -22.28 20.68 8.01
C LYS A 183 -20.94 21.12 7.41
N THR A 184 -19.85 20.82 8.10
CA THR A 184 -18.50 21.11 7.61
C THR A 184 -18.01 20.00 6.69
N TYR A 185 -17.40 20.39 5.58
CA TYR A 185 -16.73 19.52 4.63
C TYR A 185 -15.29 19.99 4.46
N THR A 186 -14.43 19.12 3.98
CA THR A 186 -13.06 19.43 3.58
C THR A 186 -12.94 19.20 2.08
N LEU A 187 -12.49 20.24 1.36
CA LEU A 187 -12.00 20.14 0.00
C LEU A 187 -10.50 19.87 0.06
N SER A 188 -10.02 18.87 -0.68
CA SER A 188 -8.61 18.72 -1.02
C SER A 188 -8.40 18.52 -2.51
N PHE A 189 -7.27 18.98 -3.02
CA PHE A 189 -6.87 18.77 -4.42
C PHE A 189 -5.36 18.95 -4.55
N LYS A 190 -4.81 18.42 -5.64
CA LYS A 190 -3.41 18.53 -6.02
C LYS A 190 -3.24 19.62 -7.07
N TYR A 191 -2.20 20.43 -6.94
CA TYR A 191 -1.86 21.46 -7.93
C TYR A 191 -0.36 21.60 -8.15
N LYS A 192 0.03 22.08 -9.34
CA LYS A 192 1.45 22.23 -9.73
C LYS A 192 1.60 23.19 -10.92
N ALA A 193 2.69 23.96 -10.96
CA ALA A 193 3.13 24.69 -12.15
C ALA A 193 4.25 23.94 -12.90
N SER A 194 4.45 24.22 -14.19
CA SER A 194 5.48 23.52 -15.00
C SER A 194 6.86 24.18 -15.01
N ASP A 195 6.96 25.50 -14.98
CA ASP A 195 8.18 26.24 -15.35
C ASP A 195 8.59 27.29 -14.27
N GLY A 196 8.18 27.10 -13.03
CA GLY A 196 8.59 27.95 -11.92
C GLY A 196 10.10 27.83 -11.60
N PRO A 197 10.71 28.86 -11.01
CA PRO A 197 10.13 30.16 -10.63
C PRO A 197 10.10 31.20 -11.76
N ASP A 198 10.57 30.87 -12.97
CA ASP A 198 10.69 31.82 -14.08
C ASP A 198 9.30 32.21 -14.64
N TYR A 199 8.39 31.24 -14.69
CA TYR A 199 6.97 31.45 -15.01
C TYR A 199 6.13 30.92 -13.86
N ILE A 200 5.27 31.77 -13.32
CA ILE A 200 4.49 31.49 -12.10
C ILE A 200 3.00 31.47 -12.40
N GLU A 201 2.30 30.59 -11.70
CA GLU A 201 0.85 30.42 -11.87
C GLU A 201 0.07 30.95 -10.67
N ASN A 202 -1.17 31.36 -10.92
CA ASN A 202 -2.12 31.80 -9.90
C ASN A 202 -3.41 30.99 -9.99
N LEU A 203 -3.86 30.46 -8.86
CA LEU A 203 -5.06 29.63 -8.74
C LEU A 203 -5.97 30.14 -7.63
N GLU A 204 -7.25 30.30 -7.91
CA GLU A 204 -8.28 30.41 -6.89
C GLU A 204 -9.35 29.35 -7.08
N VAL A 205 -9.91 28.89 -5.96
CA VAL A 205 -11.02 27.95 -5.95
C VAL A 205 -12.16 28.59 -5.19
N LYS A 206 -13.35 28.60 -5.80
CA LYS A 206 -14.58 29.14 -5.22
C LYS A 206 -15.69 28.08 -5.30
N TYR A 207 -16.80 28.35 -4.62
CA TYR A 207 -17.99 27.52 -4.74
C TYR A 207 -19.26 28.35 -4.86
N GLY A 208 -20.23 27.79 -5.58
CA GLY A 208 -21.39 28.49 -6.10
C GLY A 208 -22.59 27.59 -6.34
N THR A 209 -23.72 28.17 -6.71
CA THR A 209 -24.98 27.43 -6.93
C THR A 209 -25.19 27.01 -8.39
N ALA A 210 -24.30 27.39 -9.29
CA ALA A 210 -24.30 27.00 -10.70
C ALA A 210 -22.85 26.93 -11.23
N PRO A 211 -22.56 26.14 -12.27
CA PRO A 211 -21.22 25.97 -12.82
C PRO A 211 -20.84 27.12 -13.78
N ASN A 212 -20.80 28.35 -13.26
CA ASN A 212 -20.31 29.53 -13.98
C ASN A 212 -19.72 30.56 -13.00
N ALA A 213 -18.83 31.41 -13.49
CA ALA A 213 -18.09 32.40 -12.71
C ALA A 213 -19.02 33.35 -11.94
N ALA A 214 -20.11 33.81 -12.57
CA ALA A 214 -21.08 34.72 -11.95
C ALA A 214 -21.80 34.10 -10.74
N ALA A 215 -21.89 32.77 -10.66
CA ALA A 215 -22.52 32.04 -9.57
C ALA A 215 -21.54 31.62 -8.46
N MET A 216 -20.23 31.81 -8.63
CA MET A 216 -19.18 31.49 -7.65
C MET A 216 -19.10 32.52 -6.50
N THR A 217 -20.26 32.88 -5.93
CA THR A 217 -20.41 33.96 -4.95
C THR A 217 -20.56 33.46 -3.50
N THR A 218 -20.63 32.15 -3.27
CA THR A 218 -20.85 31.61 -1.91
C THR A 218 -19.62 31.81 -1.03
N GLY A 219 -18.43 31.67 -1.60
CA GLY A 219 -17.18 31.98 -0.93
C GLY A 219 -15.95 31.52 -1.71
N THR A 220 -14.81 32.06 -1.32
CA THR A 220 -13.49 31.59 -1.77
C THR A 220 -12.98 30.51 -0.83
N LEU A 221 -12.66 29.35 -1.40
CA LEU A 221 -12.12 28.19 -0.68
C LEU A 221 -10.59 28.22 -0.66
N PHE A 222 -9.97 28.63 -1.75
CA PHE A 222 -8.52 28.66 -1.86
C PHE A 222 -8.07 29.83 -2.75
N THR A 223 -6.94 30.43 -2.42
CA THR A 223 -6.25 31.39 -3.28
C THR A 223 -4.76 31.25 -3.07
N LYS A 224 -4.04 31.02 -4.16
CA LYS A 224 -2.59 30.97 -4.19
C LYS A 224 -2.10 31.75 -5.40
N THR A 225 -1.28 32.75 -5.13
CA THR A 225 -0.53 33.49 -6.14
C THR A 225 0.93 33.10 -6.07
N GLY A 226 1.63 33.14 -7.21
CA GLY A 226 3.07 32.83 -7.25
C GLY A 226 3.34 31.35 -6.97
N ILE A 227 2.65 30.45 -7.68
CA ILE A 227 2.98 29.03 -7.68
C ILE A 227 4.27 28.87 -8.49
N GLU A 228 5.37 28.61 -7.79
CA GLU A 228 6.74 28.54 -8.32
C GLU A 228 7.25 27.10 -8.52
N SER A 229 6.37 26.10 -8.43
CA SER A 229 6.74 24.71 -8.72
C SER A 229 7.08 24.52 -10.20
N ASN A 230 7.88 23.49 -10.48
CA ASN A 230 8.27 23.11 -11.83
C ASN A 230 8.05 21.63 -12.10
N ILE A 231 8.31 21.20 -13.32
CA ILE A 231 8.10 19.84 -13.80
C ILE A 231 8.73 18.73 -12.92
N ASP A 232 9.82 19.02 -12.22
CA ASP A 232 10.52 18.07 -11.33
C ASP A 232 10.01 18.14 -9.88
N SER A 233 9.24 19.18 -9.53
CA SER A 233 8.64 19.34 -8.20
C SER A 233 7.49 18.33 -8.00
N PRO A 234 7.27 17.80 -6.79
CA PRO A 234 6.05 17.04 -6.51
C PRO A 234 4.81 17.95 -6.61
N PHE A 235 3.63 17.38 -6.86
CA PHE A 235 2.37 18.11 -6.72
C PHE A 235 2.19 18.60 -5.28
N GLU A 236 1.80 19.86 -5.13
CA GLU A 236 1.39 20.42 -3.86
C GLU A 236 -0.04 19.98 -3.52
N THR A 237 -0.39 19.93 -2.23
CA THR A 237 -1.75 19.57 -1.78
C THR A 237 -2.39 20.75 -1.10
N ALA A 238 -3.53 21.21 -1.61
CA ALA A 238 -4.41 22.14 -0.92
C ALA A 238 -5.41 21.35 -0.07
N SER A 239 -5.71 21.84 1.14
CA SER A 239 -6.78 21.31 1.98
C SER A 239 -7.46 22.46 2.72
N VAL A 240 -8.78 22.56 2.56
CA VAL A 240 -9.59 23.63 3.17
C VAL A 240 -10.93 23.10 3.66
N SER A 241 -11.28 23.45 4.90
CA SER A 241 -12.62 23.19 5.43
C SER A 241 -13.58 24.33 5.10
N PHE A 242 -14.81 23.99 4.70
CA PHE A 242 -15.86 24.94 4.41
C PHE A 242 -17.21 24.43 4.91
N THR A 243 -18.19 25.32 5.04
CA THR A 243 -19.51 25.00 5.60
C THR A 243 -20.57 25.78 4.84
N PRO A 244 -21.33 25.15 3.92
CA PRO A 244 -22.45 25.83 3.27
C PRO A 244 -23.48 26.24 4.32
N SER A 245 -24.05 27.43 4.19
CA SER A 245 -25.01 27.96 5.16
C SER A 245 -26.41 27.35 5.03
N VAL A 246 -26.74 26.83 3.85
CA VAL A 246 -28.03 26.20 3.53
C VAL A 246 -27.81 24.89 2.78
N THR A 247 -28.75 23.96 2.91
CA THR A 247 -28.72 22.72 2.14
C THR A 247 -29.02 23.01 0.67
N GLY A 248 -28.23 22.45 -0.25
CA GLY A 248 -28.41 22.65 -1.68
C GLY A 248 -27.36 21.95 -2.52
N VAL A 249 -27.45 22.16 -3.83
CA VAL A 249 -26.43 21.72 -4.79
C VAL A 249 -25.40 22.84 -4.95
N TYR A 250 -24.13 22.52 -4.76
CA TYR A 250 -23.02 23.44 -4.91
C TYR A 250 -22.00 22.90 -5.93
N TYR A 251 -21.43 23.79 -6.73
CA TYR A 251 -20.36 23.49 -7.67
C TYR A 251 -19.07 24.10 -7.15
N LEU A 252 -17.96 23.39 -7.33
CA LEU A 252 -16.62 23.93 -7.11
C LEU A 252 -16.07 24.44 -8.44
N GLY A 253 -15.63 25.69 -8.47
CA GLY A 253 -15.02 26.33 -9.62
C GLY A 253 -13.55 26.61 -9.36
N PHE A 254 -12.69 26.15 -10.28
CA PHE A 254 -11.25 26.38 -10.28
C PHE A 254 -10.93 27.41 -11.34
N HIS A 255 -10.23 28.48 -10.95
CA HIS A 255 -9.98 29.64 -11.77
C HIS A 255 -8.49 29.90 -11.91
N ALA A 256 -7.99 29.84 -13.14
CA ALA A 256 -6.65 30.31 -13.47
C ALA A 256 -6.70 31.81 -13.71
N PHE A 257 -5.90 32.58 -12.96
CA PHE A 257 -5.85 34.04 -13.06
C PHE A 257 -4.40 34.58 -13.12
N SER A 258 -3.51 33.78 -13.71
CA SER A 258 -2.12 34.14 -13.98
C SER A 258 -2.00 35.32 -14.95
N ASP A 259 -0.89 36.05 -14.89
CA ASP A 259 -0.58 37.08 -15.89
C ASP A 259 -0.45 36.48 -17.30
N ALA A 260 -0.37 37.32 -18.33
CA ALA A 260 -0.04 36.84 -19.68
C ALA A 260 1.40 36.27 -19.71
N ASP A 261 1.67 35.41 -20.70
CA ASP A 261 2.99 34.84 -20.96
C ASP A 261 3.58 34.06 -19.77
N GLN A 262 2.72 33.33 -19.03
CA GLN A 262 3.14 32.34 -18.04
C GLN A 262 3.23 30.93 -18.67
N ALA A 263 3.00 29.87 -17.91
CA ALA A 263 3.20 28.49 -18.33
C ALA A 263 1.96 27.62 -18.02
N PHE A 264 2.17 26.34 -17.69
CA PHE A 264 1.06 25.41 -17.45
C PHE A 264 0.76 25.27 -15.96
N LEU A 265 -0.52 25.31 -15.62
CA LEU A 265 -1.05 24.98 -14.29
C LEU A 265 -1.81 23.66 -14.36
N TYR A 266 -1.47 22.71 -13.48
CA TYR A 266 -2.07 21.38 -13.41
C TYR A 266 -2.90 21.26 -12.14
N ILE A 267 -4.07 20.62 -12.24
CA ILE A 267 -4.97 20.28 -11.14
C ILE A 267 -5.33 18.80 -11.23
N ASP A 268 -5.33 18.12 -10.09
CA ASP A 268 -5.65 16.71 -10.00
C ASP A 268 -6.21 16.30 -8.61
N ASP A 269 -6.69 15.06 -8.47
CA ASP A 269 -7.11 14.43 -7.21
C ASP A 269 -8.06 15.28 -6.36
N ILE A 270 -9.14 15.80 -6.96
CA ILE A 270 -10.12 16.63 -6.27
C ILE A 270 -11.00 15.74 -5.38
N ALA A 271 -10.98 15.99 -4.08
CA ALA A 271 -11.81 15.30 -3.10
C ALA A 271 -12.66 16.27 -2.27
N VAL A 272 -13.89 15.87 -1.95
CA VAL A 272 -14.73 16.51 -0.93
C VAL A 272 -15.22 15.47 0.04
N GLU A 273 -14.89 15.63 1.32
CA GLU A 273 -15.21 14.68 2.39
C GLU A 273 -15.84 15.40 3.59
N SER A 274 -16.70 14.72 4.35
CA SER A 274 -17.25 15.24 5.61
C SER A 274 -16.53 14.74 6.86
N CYS A 275 -15.65 13.75 6.71
CA CYS A 275 -14.70 13.34 7.72
C CYS A 275 -13.41 12.85 7.05
N ALA A 276 -12.31 12.89 7.79
CA ALA A 276 -10.99 12.55 7.24
C ALA A 276 -10.88 11.05 6.91
N THR A 277 -10.29 10.74 5.76
CA THR A 277 -9.86 9.38 5.42
C THR A 277 -8.85 8.85 6.46
N PRO A 278 -9.00 7.61 6.95
CA PRO A 278 -8.00 6.98 7.83
C PRO A 278 -6.61 7.00 7.20
N THR A 279 -5.59 7.21 8.03
CA THR A 279 -4.18 7.22 7.61
C THR A 279 -3.42 6.08 8.25
N ASP A 280 -2.20 5.80 7.78
CA ASP A 280 -1.31 4.79 8.36
C ASP A 280 -1.98 3.41 8.44
N VAL A 281 -2.65 3.01 7.36
CA VAL A 281 -3.32 1.71 7.29
C VAL A 281 -2.28 0.63 7.03
N LYS A 282 -2.10 -0.26 8.00
CA LYS A 282 -1.16 -1.38 7.97
C LYS A 282 -1.89 -2.68 8.28
N ALA A 283 -1.46 -3.77 7.68
CA ALA A 283 -2.01 -5.09 7.97
C ALA A 283 -0.89 -6.12 8.13
N TYR A 284 -0.98 -6.91 9.20
CA TYR A 284 -0.02 -7.96 9.53
C TYR A 284 -0.72 -9.30 9.52
N SER A 285 -0.22 -10.28 8.78
CA SER A 285 -0.77 -11.63 8.87
C SER A 285 -0.35 -12.28 10.19
N THR A 286 -1.33 -12.77 10.94
CA THR A 286 -1.10 -13.35 12.27
C THR A 286 -1.19 -14.87 12.26
N THR A 287 -2.01 -15.46 11.38
CA THR A 287 -2.13 -16.90 11.15
C THR A 287 -2.39 -17.17 9.67
N PRO A 288 -2.47 -18.44 9.20
CA PRO A 288 -2.81 -18.73 7.81
C PRO A 288 -4.21 -18.27 7.43
N THR A 289 -5.08 -18.00 8.41
CA THR A 289 -6.48 -17.63 8.16
C THR A 289 -6.86 -16.30 8.81
N SER A 290 -5.88 -15.51 9.26
CA SER A 290 -6.13 -14.21 9.90
C SER A 290 -5.06 -13.16 9.63
N ALA A 291 -5.50 -11.90 9.69
CA ALA A 291 -4.66 -10.73 9.67
C ALA A 291 -5.17 -9.70 10.70
N GLU A 292 -4.27 -8.92 11.27
CA GLU A 292 -4.55 -7.80 12.16
C GLU A 292 -4.30 -6.50 11.42
N VAL A 293 -5.28 -5.60 11.41
CA VAL A 293 -5.23 -4.34 10.66
C VAL A 293 -5.21 -3.18 11.63
N HIS A 294 -4.25 -2.30 11.45
CA HIS A 294 -4.02 -1.08 12.21
C HIS A 294 -4.25 0.12 11.31
N PHE A 295 -4.80 1.19 11.87
CA PHE A 295 -4.98 2.47 11.19
C PHE A 295 -5.15 3.59 12.22
N THR A 296 -4.85 4.82 11.79
CA THR A 296 -4.99 6.05 12.57
C THR A 296 -6.14 6.91 12.03
N SER A 297 -7.02 7.38 12.90
CA SER A 297 -8.08 8.33 12.55
C SER A 297 -8.62 9.04 13.79
N ALA A 298 -9.15 10.26 13.60
CA ALA A 298 -9.88 10.99 14.64
C ALA A 298 -11.31 10.46 14.88
N GLY A 299 -11.82 9.62 13.97
CA GLY A 299 -13.12 8.95 14.11
C GLY A 299 -13.13 7.80 15.12
N SER A 300 -14.30 7.21 15.33
CA SER A 300 -14.49 6.08 16.26
C SER A 300 -15.29 4.91 15.69
N ASN A 301 -15.73 5.00 14.44
CA ASN A 301 -16.56 4.01 13.79
C ASN A 301 -16.11 3.84 12.35
N PHE A 302 -15.72 2.61 11.99
CA PHE A 302 -15.10 2.31 10.71
C PHE A 302 -15.79 1.15 10.00
N VAL A 303 -15.64 1.15 8.68
CA VAL A 303 -16.01 0.05 7.79
C VAL A 303 -14.72 -0.51 7.21
N ILE A 304 -14.51 -1.80 7.38
CA ILE A 304 -13.38 -2.53 6.79
C ILE A 304 -13.94 -3.41 5.69
N GLU A 305 -13.39 -3.30 4.50
CA GLU A 305 -13.74 -4.16 3.38
C GLU A 305 -12.50 -4.90 2.91
N TYR A 306 -12.57 -6.22 2.84
CA TYR A 306 -11.43 -7.05 2.46
C TYR A 306 -11.84 -8.11 1.43
N GLY A 307 -10.90 -8.46 0.57
CA GLY A 307 -11.10 -9.45 -0.49
C GLY A 307 -9.78 -9.82 -1.15
N PRO A 308 -9.75 -10.86 -2.00
CA PRO A 308 -8.55 -11.19 -2.76
C PRO A 308 -8.02 -9.97 -3.50
N SER A 309 -6.70 -9.80 -3.54
CA SER A 309 -5.99 -8.68 -4.18
C SER A 309 -6.53 -8.36 -5.59
N GLY A 310 -6.75 -7.08 -5.87
CA GLY A 310 -7.27 -6.55 -7.14
C GLY A 310 -8.80 -6.45 -7.24
N PHE A 311 -9.56 -6.64 -6.16
CA PHE A 311 -11.02 -6.49 -6.19
C PHE A 311 -11.46 -5.03 -6.19
N ALA A 312 -12.59 -4.71 -6.83
CA ALA A 312 -13.16 -3.37 -6.78
C ALA A 312 -13.84 -3.12 -5.42
N PRO A 313 -13.41 -2.09 -4.65
CA PRO A 313 -14.00 -1.77 -3.36
C PRO A 313 -15.39 -1.19 -3.52
N GLY A 314 -16.21 -1.33 -2.47
CA GLY A 314 -17.50 -0.67 -2.39
C GLY A 314 -17.40 0.80 -2.01
N ILE A 315 -18.58 1.44 -2.00
CA ILE A 315 -18.78 2.80 -1.51
C ILE A 315 -19.64 2.79 -0.25
N GLY A 316 -19.31 3.67 0.68
CA GLY A 316 -19.98 3.77 1.97
C GLY A 316 -19.96 2.47 2.80
N ALA A 317 -21.11 2.05 3.31
CA ALA A 317 -21.25 0.80 4.08
C ALA A 317 -21.49 -0.45 3.22
N THR A 318 -21.58 -0.31 1.90
CA THR A 318 -21.87 -1.46 1.02
C THR A 318 -20.57 -2.06 0.53
N ALA A 319 -20.50 -3.39 0.50
CA ALA A 319 -19.41 -4.09 -0.15
C ALA A 319 -19.49 -3.88 -1.67
N GLY A 320 -18.35 -3.70 -2.31
CA GLY A 320 -18.20 -3.95 -3.73
C GLY A 320 -18.12 -5.47 -3.94
N ASN A 321 -16.94 -5.95 -4.33
CA ASN A 321 -16.70 -7.38 -4.51
C ASN A 321 -16.07 -8.06 -3.28
N GLY A 322 -15.86 -7.31 -2.19
CA GLY A 322 -15.25 -7.81 -0.95
C GLY A 322 -16.25 -8.29 0.11
N THR A 323 -15.73 -8.52 1.30
CA THR A 323 -16.48 -8.79 2.54
C THR A 323 -16.32 -7.61 3.49
N VAL A 324 -17.41 -7.21 4.16
CA VAL A 324 -17.43 -6.01 5.01
C VAL A 324 -17.56 -6.36 6.49
N ILE A 325 -16.76 -5.69 7.32
CA ILE A 325 -16.92 -5.58 8.77
C ILE A 325 -17.37 -4.15 9.08
N THR A 326 -18.57 -4.01 9.62
CA THR A 326 -19.12 -2.71 10.03
C THR A 326 -18.84 -2.44 11.51
N SER A 327 -18.72 -1.17 11.89
CA SER A 327 -18.49 -0.76 13.28
C SER A 327 -17.19 -1.30 13.88
N ALA A 328 -16.16 -1.35 13.05
CA ALA A 328 -14.81 -1.70 13.45
C ALA A 328 -14.15 -0.56 14.24
N THR A 329 -13.12 -0.92 15.01
CA THR A 329 -12.16 -0.03 15.68
C THR A 329 -10.74 -0.52 15.35
N SER A 330 -9.75 0.35 15.44
CA SER A 330 -8.33 -0.03 15.29
C SER A 330 -7.76 -0.51 16.64
N PRO A 331 -7.05 -1.66 16.70
CA PRO A 331 -6.85 -2.63 15.63
C PRO A 331 -8.07 -3.54 15.42
N VAL A 332 -8.19 -4.12 14.22
CA VAL A 332 -9.24 -5.08 13.85
C VAL A 332 -8.63 -6.40 13.38
N ILE A 333 -9.15 -7.52 13.88
CA ILE A 333 -8.73 -8.86 13.47
C ILE A 333 -9.70 -9.38 12.42
N ILE A 334 -9.18 -9.70 11.24
CA ILE A 334 -9.91 -10.39 10.17
C ILE A 334 -9.63 -11.89 10.29
N THR A 335 -10.67 -12.72 10.23
CA THR A 335 -10.57 -14.18 10.35
C THR A 335 -11.26 -14.89 9.18
N GLY A 336 -10.96 -16.18 8.98
CA GLY A 336 -11.57 -16.99 7.92
C GLY A 336 -10.98 -16.70 6.54
N LEU A 337 -9.77 -16.16 6.49
CA LEU A 337 -9.00 -15.99 5.27
C LEU A 337 -8.45 -17.32 4.76
N THR A 338 -8.01 -17.35 3.50
CA THR A 338 -7.31 -18.51 2.91
C THR A 338 -5.81 -18.34 3.11
N ALA A 339 -5.09 -19.43 3.41
CA ALA A 339 -3.64 -19.42 3.57
C ALA A 339 -2.90 -19.04 2.28
N ASP A 340 -1.71 -18.44 2.43
CA ASP A 340 -0.83 -18.02 1.33
C ASP A 340 -1.56 -17.26 0.20
N THR A 341 -2.46 -16.36 0.61
CA THR A 341 -3.32 -15.60 -0.31
C THR A 341 -3.17 -14.12 -0.01
N GLU A 342 -3.04 -13.33 -1.07
CA GLU A 342 -2.96 -11.88 -0.99
C GLU A 342 -4.35 -11.25 -0.93
N TYR A 343 -4.53 -10.32 0.00
CA TYR A 343 -5.78 -9.61 0.24
C TYR A 343 -5.54 -8.11 0.18
N ASP A 344 -6.42 -7.39 -0.52
CA ASP A 344 -6.57 -5.95 -0.36
C ASP A 344 -7.54 -5.68 0.77
N ILE A 345 -7.25 -4.64 1.55
CA ILE A 345 -8.03 -4.21 2.70
C ILE A 345 -8.24 -2.71 2.59
N TYR A 346 -9.51 -2.32 2.56
CA TYR A 346 -9.94 -0.93 2.52
C TYR A 346 -10.58 -0.53 3.84
N VAL A 347 -10.22 0.64 4.34
CA VAL A 347 -10.71 1.22 5.58
C VAL A 347 -11.41 2.54 5.26
N ARG A 348 -12.64 2.69 5.75
CA ARG A 348 -13.43 3.92 5.64
C ARG A 348 -13.91 4.35 7.01
N GLN A 349 -13.88 5.65 7.29
CA GLN A 349 -14.55 6.21 8.45
C GLN A 349 -16.05 6.37 8.15
N ASN A 350 -16.91 6.02 9.10
CA ASN A 350 -18.32 6.38 9.08
C ASN A 350 -18.49 7.78 9.71
N CYS A 351 -18.85 8.78 8.91
CA CYS A 351 -18.77 10.19 9.31
C CYS A 351 -19.96 10.65 10.16
N ASP A 352 -21.15 10.09 9.94
CA ASP A 352 -22.40 10.64 10.50
C ASP A 352 -23.42 9.58 10.94
N GLY A 353 -22.95 8.36 11.22
CA GLY A 353 -23.80 7.28 11.72
C GLY A 353 -24.46 6.46 10.61
N GLY A 354 -23.94 6.54 9.38
CA GLY A 354 -24.19 5.58 8.32
C GLY A 354 -24.67 6.15 6.98
N THR A 355 -24.71 7.48 6.82
CA THR A 355 -25.14 8.11 5.55
C THR A 355 -23.97 8.63 4.73
N GLU A 356 -22.89 9.08 5.36
CA GLU A 356 -21.67 9.52 4.71
C GLU A 356 -20.43 8.84 5.29
N PHE A 357 -19.44 8.67 4.44
CA PHE A 357 -18.20 7.95 4.74
C PHE A 357 -17.02 8.73 4.17
N SER A 358 -15.82 8.48 4.70
CA SER A 358 -14.59 8.97 4.05
C SER A 358 -14.33 8.21 2.74
N LEU A 359 -13.34 8.67 1.97
CA LEU A 359 -12.73 7.87 0.93
C LEU A 359 -12.05 6.62 1.51
N ASN A 360 -11.70 5.71 0.60
CA ASN A 360 -11.01 4.47 0.90
C ASN A 360 -9.53 4.74 1.20
N ALA A 361 -9.07 4.34 2.37
CA ALA A 361 -7.65 4.09 2.63
C ALA A 361 -7.36 2.61 2.42
N MET A 362 -6.23 2.25 1.82
CA MET A 362 -5.93 0.88 1.39
C MET A 362 -4.62 0.36 1.99
N THR A 363 -4.58 -0.93 2.29
CA THR A 363 -3.35 -1.71 2.48
C THR A 363 -3.51 -3.10 1.88
N THR A 364 -2.42 -3.80 1.66
CA THR A 364 -2.40 -5.17 1.13
C THR A 364 -1.63 -6.08 2.10
N VAL A 365 -2.08 -7.31 2.27
CA VAL A 365 -1.41 -8.31 3.11
C VAL A 365 -1.52 -9.70 2.49
N ARG A 366 -0.44 -10.48 2.58
CA ARG A 366 -0.46 -11.90 2.26
C ARG A 366 -0.59 -12.72 3.54
N THR A 367 -1.58 -13.60 3.59
CA THR A 367 -1.74 -14.51 4.73
C THR A 367 -0.59 -15.50 4.82
N LEU A 368 -0.27 -15.93 6.03
CA LEU A 368 0.78 -16.92 6.26
C LEU A 368 0.43 -18.28 5.63
N CYS A 369 1.47 -19.08 5.39
CA CYS A 369 1.30 -20.46 4.95
C CYS A 369 0.89 -21.36 6.12
N GLU A 370 0.24 -22.49 5.81
CA GLU A 370 -0.03 -23.55 6.79
C GLU A 370 1.23 -23.98 7.55
N ALA A 371 1.05 -24.33 8.82
CA ALA A 371 2.15 -24.74 9.68
C ALA A 371 2.87 -25.99 9.15
N THR A 372 4.21 -25.99 9.26
CA THR A 372 5.06 -27.09 8.79
C THR A 372 5.51 -28.00 9.93
N ASN A 373 5.91 -29.23 9.58
CA ASN A 373 6.49 -30.17 10.54
C ASN A 373 8.01 -29.99 10.63
N LEU A 374 8.59 -30.48 11.72
CA LEU A 374 10.05 -30.46 11.94
C LEU A 374 10.77 -31.59 11.18
N PRO A 375 12.06 -31.44 10.83
CA PRO A 375 12.93 -30.30 11.12
C PRO A 375 12.59 -29.05 10.31
N TYR A 376 12.75 -27.88 10.93
CA TYR A 376 12.60 -26.58 10.30
C TYR A 376 13.95 -25.87 10.25
N LEU A 377 14.23 -25.20 9.13
CA LEU A 377 15.38 -24.34 8.91
C LEU A 377 14.91 -23.15 8.06
N VAL A 378 15.33 -21.96 8.44
CA VAL A 378 15.34 -20.78 7.58
C VAL A 378 16.74 -20.17 7.65
N ASP A 379 17.42 -20.22 6.50
CA ASP A 379 18.78 -19.72 6.25
C ASP A 379 18.78 -18.46 5.38
N PHE A 380 17.59 -17.96 5.00
CA PHE A 380 17.35 -16.74 4.22
C PHE A 380 17.84 -16.75 2.76
N GLU A 381 18.47 -17.81 2.29
CA GLU A 381 19.06 -17.90 0.95
C GLU A 381 18.02 -17.81 -0.18
N ASP A 382 16.81 -18.33 0.06
CA ASP A 382 15.71 -18.35 -0.90
C ASP A 382 14.89 -17.04 -0.93
N ALA A 383 15.19 -16.05 -0.08
CA ALA A 383 14.43 -14.80 -0.02
C ALA A 383 14.81 -13.83 -1.15
N ASN A 384 13.89 -12.93 -1.53
CA ASN A 384 14.22 -11.81 -2.42
C ASN A 384 14.59 -10.60 -1.57
N THR A 385 15.81 -10.09 -1.65
CA THR A 385 16.22 -8.87 -0.94
C THR A 385 15.36 -7.66 -1.38
N PRO A 386 14.77 -6.85 -0.48
CA PRO A 386 14.89 -6.88 0.99
C PRO A 386 13.80 -7.67 1.74
N ASP A 387 12.90 -8.35 1.04
CA ASP A 387 11.75 -9.05 1.61
C ASP A 387 12.16 -10.25 2.49
N VAL A 388 11.43 -10.44 3.60
CA VAL A 388 11.54 -11.66 4.40
C VAL A 388 11.05 -12.89 3.62
N PRO A 389 11.56 -14.11 3.92
CA PRO A 389 11.16 -15.31 3.19
C PRO A 389 9.65 -15.54 3.21
N SER A 390 9.12 -16.13 2.13
CA SER A 390 7.71 -16.56 2.10
C SER A 390 7.35 -17.41 3.32
N CYS A 391 6.10 -17.30 3.78
CA CYS A 391 5.58 -17.95 4.97
C CYS A 391 6.17 -17.48 6.31
N THR A 392 7.06 -16.48 6.32
CA THR A 392 7.47 -15.73 7.51
C THR A 392 6.79 -14.37 7.50
N SER A 393 6.89 -13.59 8.58
CA SER A 393 6.29 -12.26 8.63
C SER A 393 7.04 -11.34 9.59
N THR A 394 6.89 -10.04 9.36
CA THR A 394 7.29 -9.01 10.30
C THR A 394 6.05 -8.37 10.95
N PHE A 395 6.24 -7.73 12.09
CA PHE A 395 5.21 -6.94 12.75
C PHE A 395 5.84 -5.68 13.33
N ASP A 396 5.42 -4.54 12.79
CA ASP A 396 5.86 -3.20 13.18
C ASP A 396 4.92 -2.66 14.27
N VAL A 397 5.40 -2.58 15.51
CA VAL A 397 4.56 -2.28 16.68
C VAL A 397 4.44 -0.78 16.89
N ASN A 398 5.53 -0.07 16.68
CA ASN A 398 5.65 1.36 16.98
C ASN A 398 5.28 2.25 15.77
N GLY A 399 4.94 1.63 14.64
CA GLY A 399 4.51 2.28 13.41
C GLY A 399 5.64 3.01 12.70
N ASN A 400 6.90 2.71 13.03
CA ASN A 400 8.03 3.55 12.69
C ASN A 400 8.83 3.06 11.48
N SER A 401 8.55 1.84 11.02
CA SER A 401 9.29 1.14 9.98
C SER A 401 9.18 1.80 8.61
N GLY A 402 10.31 1.90 7.92
CA GLY A 402 10.42 2.04 6.47
C GLY A 402 11.61 1.25 5.94
N THR A 403 11.88 1.37 4.64
CA THR A 403 12.83 0.44 3.98
C THR A 403 14.21 1.05 3.84
N PHE A 404 15.20 0.54 4.58
CA PHE A 404 16.56 1.10 4.53
C PHE A 404 17.10 1.16 3.08
N TRP A 405 16.77 0.16 2.27
CA TRP A 405 17.22 0.04 0.88
C TRP A 405 16.54 1.00 -0.10
N ASN A 406 15.26 1.35 0.10
CA ASN A 406 14.53 2.17 -0.88
C ASN A 406 14.44 3.64 -0.47
N ASP A 407 14.26 3.92 0.82
CA ASP A 407 13.98 5.26 1.33
C ASP A 407 14.98 5.72 2.41
N GLY A 408 15.88 4.83 2.85
CA GLY A 408 16.90 5.14 3.84
C GLY A 408 16.36 5.33 5.25
N THR A 409 15.10 4.97 5.54
CA THR A 409 14.46 5.21 6.84
C THR A 409 14.54 4.04 7.82
N GLY A 410 14.78 2.80 7.39
CA GLY A 410 15.00 1.67 8.31
C GLY A 410 13.90 1.45 9.37
N GLY A 411 14.24 0.81 10.50
CA GLY A 411 13.31 0.50 11.59
C GLY A 411 12.51 -0.79 11.39
N GLN A 412 13.06 -1.78 10.70
CA GLN A 412 12.40 -3.09 10.52
C GLN A 412 13.37 -4.24 10.23
N TRP A 413 12.82 -5.45 10.24
CA TRP A 413 13.47 -6.68 9.84
C TRP A 413 13.45 -6.86 8.31
N GLU A 414 14.62 -7.02 7.69
CA GLU A 414 14.78 -7.15 6.23
C GLU A 414 15.85 -8.18 5.91
N VAL A 415 15.71 -8.89 4.78
CA VAL A 415 16.79 -9.74 4.29
C VAL A 415 17.82 -8.90 3.58
N PHE A 416 19.08 -9.30 3.70
CA PHE A 416 20.22 -8.59 3.17
C PHE A 416 21.13 -9.53 2.37
N ASP A 417 21.72 -9.04 1.29
CA ASP A 417 22.82 -9.65 0.53
C ASP A 417 24.05 -8.73 0.53
N SER A 418 25.27 -9.28 0.41
CA SER A 418 26.66 -8.73 0.48
C SER A 418 27.02 -7.23 0.21
N GLN A 419 26.10 -6.28 0.05
CA GLN A 419 26.30 -4.88 -0.36
C GLN A 419 26.75 -3.88 0.73
N LEU A 420 26.84 -4.28 2.01
CA LEU A 420 27.25 -3.46 3.17
C LEU A 420 28.74 -3.62 3.54
N GLY A 421 29.50 -4.37 2.75
CA GLY A 421 30.84 -4.82 3.13
C GLY A 421 30.75 -6.11 3.91
N ASP A 422 31.32 -7.16 3.33
CA ASP A 422 31.21 -8.60 3.64
C ASP A 422 30.98 -8.95 5.13
N PRO A 423 29.72 -9.01 5.62
CA PRO A 423 29.49 -9.71 6.88
C PRO A 423 29.85 -11.18 6.62
N THR A 424 30.66 -11.77 7.50
CA THR A 424 31.00 -13.19 7.42
C THR A 424 29.75 -14.06 7.61
N PHE A 425 29.08 -14.45 6.52
CA PHE A 425 27.90 -15.32 6.57
C PHE A 425 28.23 -16.67 7.22
N ILE A 426 27.31 -17.20 8.02
CA ILE A 426 27.39 -18.57 8.56
C ILE A 426 27.09 -19.57 7.45
N SER A 427 26.05 -19.28 6.67
CA SER A 427 25.69 -20.08 5.50
C SER A 427 25.39 -19.19 4.30
N GLY A 428 25.74 -19.67 3.10
CA GLY A 428 25.38 -18.99 1.85
C GLY A 428 25.90 -17.56 1.72
N SER A 429 24.97 -16.61 1.56
CA SER A 429 25.22 -15.24 1.12
C SER A 429 24.20 -14.20 1.63
N LYS A 430 23.23 -14.60 2.46
CA LYS A 430 22.16 -13.75 2.97
C LYS A 430 21.98 -13.91 4.48
N SER A 431 21.54 -12.82 5.11
CA SER A 431 21.17 -12.80 6.52
C SER A 431 19.89 -12.00 6.70
N LEU A 432 19.23 -12.17 7.84
CA LEU A 432 18.13 -11.29 8.26
C LEU A 432 18.70 -10.19 9.18
N LEU A 433 18.40 -8.94 8.87
CA LEU A 433 18.87 -7.78 9.61
C LEU A 433 17.70 -7.08 10.27
N TYR A 434 17.87 -6.61 11.50
CA TYR A 434 17.11 -5.48 12.01
C TYR A 434 17.95 -4.23 11.80
N VAL A 435 17.43 -3.25 11.07
CA VAL A 435 18.13 -2.00 10.76
C VAL A 435 17.48 -0.85 11.54
N PHE A 436 18.25 -0.05 12.28
CA PHE A 436 17.74 1.15 12.94
C PHE A 436 17.25 2.21 11.94
N ASP A 437 16.49 3.21 12.41
CA ASP A 437 16.05 4.35 11.60
C ASP A 437 17.09 5.49 11.65
N PRO A 438 17.89 5.72 10.57
CA PRO A 438 18.92 6.76 10.57
C PRO A 438 18.35 8.17 10.31
N VAL A 439 17.08 8.29 9.91
CA VAL A 439 16.42 9.57 9.63
C VAL A 439 15.76 10.11 10.90
N LYS A 440 15.17 9.24 11.70
CA LYS A 440 14.47 9.58 12.96
C LYS A 440 15.07 8.78 14.11
N THR A 441 16.24 9.25 14.54
CA THR A 441 17.09 8.62 15.54
C THR A 441 16.53 8.66 16.97
N ASP A 442 15.39 9.30 17.21
CA ASP A 442 14.71 9.31 18.50
C ASP A 442 13.80 8.09 18.72
N ARG A 443 13.71 7.20 17.74
CA ARG A 443 12.86 6.01 17.75
C ARG A 443 13.60 4.77 18.25
N PRO A 444 13.10 4.10 19.32
CA PRO A 444 13.61 2.79 19.73
C PRO A 444 13.12 1.69 18.78
N ALA A 445 13.79 0.54 18.82
CA ALA A 445 13.29 -0.67 18.18
C ALA A 445 12.14 -1.28 19.00
N ASP A 446 11.13 -1.84 18.34
CA ASP A 446 10.03 -2.58 19.01
C ASP A 446 9.40 -3.63 18.08
N ASP A 447 10.15 -4.10 17.07
CA ASP A 447 9.59 -4.79 15.93
C ASP A 447 9.99 -6.25 15.88
N TRP A 448 9.09 -7.05 15.33
CA TRP A 448 9.15 -8.51 15.41
C TRP A 448 9.37 -9.14 14.05
N PHE A 449 10.19 -10.19 14.01
CA PHE A 449 10.22 -11.18 12.95
C PHE A 449 9.64 -12.50 13.48
N PHE A 450 8.80 -13.16 12.69
CA PHE A 450 8.20 -14.44 13.03
C PHE A 450 8.55 -15.50 11.99
N THR A 451 8.96 -16.67 12.46
CA THR A 451 9.15 -17.85 11.60
C THR A 451 7.84 -18.32 10.98
N ARG A 452 7.91 -19.27 10.03
CA ARG A 452 6.72 -20.05 9.66
C ARG A 452 6.14 -20.75 10.89
N GLY A 453 4.82 -20.93 10.91
CA GLY A 453 4.15 -21.74 11.93
C GLY A 453 4.69 -23.18 11.94
N LEU A 454 4.89 -23.74 13.12
CA LEU A 454 5.47 -25.06 13.37
C LEU A 454 4.44 -25.93 14.08
N ASN A 455 4.19 -27.14 13.57
CA ASN A 455 3.33 -28.12 14.23
C ASN A 455 4.07 -28.74 15.42
N LEU A 456 3.75 -28.29 16.63
CA LEU A 456 4.36 -28.77 17.86
C LEU A 456 3.35 -29.57 18.71
N THR A 457 3.87 -30.54 19.46
CA THR A 457 3.09 -31.45 20.30
C THR A 457 3.30 -31.12 21.77
N ALA A 458 2.21 -31.04 22.54
CA ALA A 458 2.26 -30.80 23.97
C ALA A 458 3.20 -31.79 24.68
N GLY A 459 4.10 -31.28 25.51
CA GLY A 459 5.03 -32.11 26.29
C GLY A 459 6.21 -32.69 25.51
N GLN A 460 6.29 -32.50 24.19
CA GLN A 460 7.48 -32.83 23.42
C GLN A 460 8.52 -31.72 23.56
N SER A 461 9.76 -32.07 23.90
CA SER A 461 10.88 -31.12 23.91
C SER A 461 11.39 -30.88 22.49
N TYR A 462 11.60 -29.60 22.18
CA TYR A 462 12.15 -29.10 20.92
C TYR A 462 13.36 -28.22 21.20
N ARG A 463 14.31 -28.18 20.26
CA ARG A 463 15.49 -27.34 20.31
C ARG A 463 15.41 -26.24 19.26
N LEU A 464 15.52 -24.99 19.70
CA LEU A 464 15.80 -23.84 18.84
C LEU A 464 17.31 -23.62 18.77
N LYS A 465 17.82 -23.38 17.56
CA LYS A 465 19.17 -22.86 17.32
C LYS A 465 19.12 -21.72 16.33
N PHE A 466 19.96 -20.71 16.54
CA PHE A 466 20.18 -19.62 15.59
C PHE A 466 21.53 -18.97 15.90
N TYR A 467 22.00 -18.17 14.94
CA TYR A 467 23.20 -17.36 15.07
C TYR A 467 22.83 -15.89 15.08
N TYR A 468 23.53 -15.10 15.88
CA TYR A 468 23.30 -13.66 15.92
C TYR A 468 24.59 -12.87 16.15
N LYS A 469 24.59 -11.60 15.72
CA LYS A 469 25.58 -10.59 16.13
C LYS A 469 25.06 -9.16 15.91
N GLY A 470 25.73 -8.19 16.50
CA GLY A 470 25.59 -6.77 16.20
C GLY A 470 26.59 -6.32 15.12
N ALA A 471 26.33 -5.15 14.52
CA ALA A 471 27.24 -4.58 13.50
C ALA A 471 28.20 -3.50 14.02
N PHE A 472 27.79 -2.74 15.04
CA PHE A 472 28.47 -1.49 15.43
C PHE A 472 28.84 -1.39 16.92
N GLY A 473 28.92 -2.54 17.60
CA GLY A 473 29.40 -2.59 18.97
C GLY A 473 30.89 -2.20 19.08
N PRO A 474 31.34 -1.74 20.26
CA PRO A 474 30.57 -1.56 21.50
C PRO A 474 29.86 -0.20 21.61
N ASP A 475 30.04 0.72 20.65
CA ASP A 475 29.53 2.10 20.74
C ASP A 475 28.01 2.16 20.52
N PHE A 476 27.47 1.26 19.71
CA PHE A 476 26.05 1.04 19.50
C PHE A 476 25.75 -0.43 19.76
N PHE A 477 24.99 -0.72 20.81
CA PHE A 477 24.73 -2.09 21.25
C PHE A 477 23.25 -2.43 21.10
N GLU A 478 23.00 -3.65 20.68
CA GLU A 478 21.66 -4.11 20.36
C GLU A 478 21.04 -4.93 21.48
N LYS A 479 19.71 -5.09 21.41
CA LYS A 479 18.93 -5.92 22.32
C LYS A 479 17.99 -6.83 21.53
N LEU A 480 18.04 -8.12 21.83
CA LEU A 480 17.25 -9.16 21.17
C LEU A 480 16.59 -10.08 22.19
N GLU A 481 15.28 -10.25 22.09
CA GLU A 481 14.55 -11.28 22.83
C GLU A 481 13.89 -12.24 21.85
N VAL A 482 13.81 -13.51 22.24
CA VAL A 482 13.18 -14.55 21.43
C VAL A 482 12.15 -15.26 22.27
N LYS A 483 10.94 -15.38 21.72
CA LYS A 483 9.79 -16.02 22.37
C LYS A 483 9.10 -16.98 21.40
N TYR A 484 8.10 -17.71 21.88
CA TYR A 484 7.22 -18.47 21.01
C TYR A 484 5.75 -18.33 21.41
N GLY A 485 4.86 -18.36 20.43
CA GLY A 485 3.43 -18.08 20.60
C GLY A 485 2.56 -18.79 19.59
N THR A 486 1.25 -18.69 19.75
CA THR A 486 0.25 -19.39 18.92
C THR A 486 -0.11 -18.65 17.63
N SER A 487 0.40 -17.42 17.45
CA SER A 487 0.25 -16.64 16.22
C SER A 487 1.48 -15.77 16.00
N ALA A 488 1.68 -15.27 14.79
CA ALA A 488 2.69 -14.26 14.46
C ALA A 488 2.21 -12.87 14.89
N SER A 489 1.99 -12.68 16.20
CA SER A 489 1.61 -11.40 16.81
C SER A 489 2.28 -11.27 18.18
N PRO A 490 2.84 -10.09 18.51
CA PRO A 490 3.47 -9.83 19.80
C PRO A 490 2.56 -10.17 20.98
N ALA A 491 1.25 -9.90 20.85
CA ALA A 491 0.25 -10.16 21.90
C ALA A 491 0.15 -11.65 22.30
N THR A 492 0.59 -12.57 21.43
CA THR A 492 0.55 -14.02 21.69
C THR A 492 1.89 -14.63 22.07
N MET A 493 2.97 -13.84 22.03
CA MET A 493 4.32 -14.23 22.46
C MET A 493 4.42 -14.24 23.99
N THR A 494 3.59 -15.07 24.62
CA THR A 494 3.40 -15.14 26.08
C THR A 494 4.11 -16.32 26.73
N SER A 495 4.61 -17.27 25.93
CA SER A 495 5.47 -18.34 26.42
C SER A 495 6.84 -17.74 26.71
N GLY A 496 7.30 -17.84 27.96
CA GLY A 496 8.47 -17.12 28.47
C GLY A 496 9.74 -17.21 27.61
N ASP A 497 10.68 -16.31 27.88
CA ASP A 497 11.85 -16.02 27.04
C ASP A 497 12.65 -17.29 26.70
N LEU A 498 12.73 -17.60 25.40
CA LEU A 498 13.65 -18.60 24.87
C LEU A 498 15.09 -18.06 24.89
N PHE A 499 15.24 -16.76 24.68
CA PHE A 499 16.51 -16.06 24.70
C PHE A 499 16.28 -14.59 25.01
N MET A 500 17.25 -13.97 25.70
CA MET A 500 17.28 -12.55 26.00
C MET A 500 18.75 -12.13 26.10
N ASP A 501 19.13 -11.17 25.28
CA ASP A 501 20.41 -10.45 25.38
C ASP A 501 20.12 -8.97 25.22
N ASP A 502 20.34 -8.21 26.29
CA ASP A 502 20.11 -6.77 26.36
C ASP A 502 21.39 -5.94 26.15
N ASN A 503 22.48 -6.59 25.72
CA ASN A 503 23.79 -5.98 25.60
C ASN A 503 24.67 -6.66 24.52
N ILE A 504 24.17 -6.71 23.29
CA ILE A 504 24.89 -7.27 22.14
C ILE A 504 25.96 -6.27 21.69
N LEU A 505 27.23 -6.55 22.04
CA LEU A 505 28.38 -5.67 21.80
C LEU A 505 29.26 -6.06 20.60
N THR A 506 28.84 -7.04 19.80
CA THR A 506 29.59 -7.52 18.64
C THR A 506 29.57 -6.51 17.49
N ASN A 507 30.55 -6.64 16.58
CA ASN A 507 30.68 -5.81 15.38
C ASN A 507 30.68 -6.67 14.11
N LEU A 508 30.65 -6.04 12.92
CA LEU A 508 30.61 -6.76 11.63
C LEU A 508 31.71 -7.82 11.47
N ASP A 509 32.93 -7.52 11.94
CA ASP A 509 34.10 -8.42 11.84
C ASP A 509 34.12 -9.50 12.96
N SER A 510 33.18 -9.45 13.91
CA SER A 510 33.07 -10.46 14.96
C SER A 510 32.53 -11.77 14.39
N ASP A 511 33.02 -12.87 14.96
CA ASP A 511 32.37 -14.18 14.80
C ASP A 511 30.93 -14.08 15.32
N PHE A 512 30.02 -14.82 14.68
CA PHE A 512 28.65 -14.93 15.18
C PHE A 512 28.62 -15.67 16.52
N ASP A 513 27.80 -15.16 17.44
CA ASP A 513 27.36 -15.92 18.59
C ASP A 513 26.28 -16.93 18.17
N SER A 514 26.15 -18.01 18.94
CA SER A 514 25.15 -19.05 18.66
C SER A 514 24.31 -19.33 19.90
N VAL A 515 23.01 -19.46 19.70
CA VAL A 515 22.06 -19.80 20.75
C VAL A 515 21.59 -21.23 20.56
N ARG A 516 21.46 -21.96 21.68
CA ARG A 516 20.84 -23.28 21.73
C ARG A 516 19.93 -23.35 22.97
N VAL A 517 18.64 -23.48 22.76
CA VAL A 517 17.66 -23.55 23.85
C VAL A 517 16.63 -24.64 23.59
N ASP A 518 16.36 -25.44 24.62
CA ASP A 518 15.28 -26.44 24.59
C ASP A 518 14.00 -25.83 25.19
N PHE A 519 12.86 -26.08 24.55
CA PHE A 519 11.55 -25.63 25.00
C PHE A 519 10.49 -26.71 24.78
N THR A 520 9.39 -26.62 25.52
CA THR A 520 8.31 -27.62 25.47
C THR A 520 6.96 -26.91 25.50
N PRO A 521 6.15 -26.96 24.42
CA PRO A 521 4.85 -26.34 24.41
C PRO A 521 3.90 -27.08 25.37
N THR A 522 2.98 -26.33 25.97
CA THR A 522 1.99 -26.85 26.93
C THR A 522 0.73 -27.39 26.25
N SER A 523 0.50 -27.03 24.98
CA SER A 523 -0.58 -27.56 24.14
C SER A 523 -0.09 -27.97 22.76
N THR A 524 -0.81 -28.86 22.09
CA THR A 524 -0.51 -29.28 20.72
C THR A 524 -1.15 -28.28 19.75
N GLY A 525 -0.39 -27.81 18.77
CA GLY A 525 -0.89 -26.85 17.79
C GLY A 525 0.21 -26.24 16.93
N ALA A 526 -0.16 -25.22 16.15
CA ALA A 526 0.79 -24.39 15.42
C ALA A 526 1.41 -23.34 16.37
N TYR A 527 2.73 -23.23 16.33
CA TYR A 527 3.49 -22.24 17.10
C TYR A 527 4.47 -21.49 16.20
N TYR A 528 4.73 -20.24 16.54
CA TYR A 528 5.63 -19.34 15.85
C TYR A 528 6.77 -18.97 16.79
N ILE A 529 8.01 -18.92 16.29
CA ILE A 529 9.13 -18.34 17.03
C ILE A 529 9.22 -16.86 16.64
N GLY A 530 9.14 -15.97 17.62
CA GLY A 530 9.23 -14.52 17.43
C GLY A 530 10.57 -13.99 17.90
N PHE A 531 11.23 -13.20 17.07
CA PHE A 531 12.48 -12.49 17.33
C PHE A 531 12.14 -11.01 17.42
N HIS A 532 12.42 -10.38 18.55
CA HIS A 532 12.03 -9.01 18.84
C HIS A 532 13.27 -8.15 19.04
N ALA A 533 13.45 -7.17 18.17
CA ALA A 533 14.44 -6.12 18.36
C ALA A 533 13.82 -5.05 19.27
N PHE A 534 14.44 -4.82 20.43
CA PHE A 534 13.93 -3.85 21.43
C PHE A 534 15.03 -2.92 21.95
N SER A 535 16.06 -2.71 21.12
CA SER A 535 17.13 -1.75 21.33
C SER A 535 16.60 -0.35 21.63
N ASP A 536 17.37 0.42 22.40
CA ASP A 536 17.04 1.83 22.64
C ASP A 536 17.10 2.62 21.31
N ALA A 537 16.70 3.90 21.34
CA ALA A 537 16.81 4.74 20.17
C ALA A 537 18.27 4.96 19.72
N ASN A 538 18.47 5.15 18.42
CA ASN A 538 19.78 5.41 17.80
C ASN A 538 20.84 4.35 18.13
N GLN A 539 20.46 3.06 18.10
CA GLN A 539 21.43 1.95 18.11
C GLN A 539 21.79 1.52 16.68
N GLY A 540 22.53 0.43 16.54
CA GLY A 540 23.05 -0.13 15.30
C GLY A 540 22.13 -1.16 14.62
N ILE A 541 22.70 -2.32 14.27
CA ILE A 541 22.03 -3.38 13.48
C ILE A 541 22.17 -4.71 14.20
N ILE A 542 21.09 -5.50 14.24
CA ILE A 542 21.11 -6.92 14.61
C ILE A 542 21.17 -7.75 13.34
N ILE A 543 22.00 -8.80 13.32
CA ILE A 543 22.10 -9.76 12.23
C ILE A 543 21.73 -11.14 12.78
N LEU A 544 20.81 -11.84 12.10
CA LEU A 544 20.37 -13.20 12.41
C LEU A 544 20.65 -14.15 11.23
N GLU A 545 21.07 -15.37 11.56
CA GLU A 545 21.29 -16.45 10.58
C GLU A 545 20.88 -17.84 11.10
N ASP A 546 20.61 -18.74 10.15
CA ASP A 546 20.41 -20.18 10.35
C ASP A 546 19.46 -20.54 11.52
N ILE A 547 18.24 -19.99 11.48
CA ILE A 547 17.23 -20.29 12.49
C ILE A 547 16.68 -21.69 12.23
N SER A 548 16.88 -22.61 13.18
CA SER A 548 16.42 -23.98 13.07
C SER A 548 15.68 -24.45 14.31
N VAL A 549 14.63 -25.25 14.08
CA VAL A 549 13.88 -25.92 15.14
C VAL A 549 13.81 -27.42 14.85
N ARG A 550 14.16 -28.22 15.86
CA ARG A 550 14.15 -29.69 15.76
C ARG A 550 13.56 -30.29 17.03
N VAL A 551 13.18 -31.56 16.98
CA VAL A 551 12.95 -32.32 18.22
C VAL A 551 14.26 -32.35 19.01
N THR A 552 14.21 -32.08 20.31
CA THR A 552 15.42 -32.11 21.15
C THR A 552 16.07 -33.49 21.01
N PRO A 553 17.34 -33.57 20.58
CA PRO A 553 18.01 -34.84 20.42
C PRO A 553 18.20 -35.52 21.78
N LEU A 554 17.95 -36.83 21.84
CA LEU A 554 18.21 -37.63 23.05
C LEU A 554 19.72 -37.73 23.34
N VAL A 555 20.54 -37.64 22.29
CA VAL A 555 21.99 -37.64 22.33
C VAL A 555 22.50 -36.56 21.39
N ASP A 556 23.34 -35.65 21.87
CA ASP A 556 24.08 -34.69 21.05
C ASP A 556 25.51 -34.73 21.58
N ALA A 557 26.37 -35.47 20.89
CA ALA A 557 27.76 -35.61 21.28
C ALA A 557 28.65 -35.30 20.08
N GLY A 558 29.80 -34.67 20.34
CA GLY A 558 30.78 -34.38 19.28
C GLY A 558 32.21 -34.44 19.75
N ILE A 559 33.14 -34.25 18.80
CA ILE A 559 34.59 -34.36 19.06
C ILE A 559 35.28 -33.05 18.69
N PRO A 560 35.35 -32.07 19.60
CA PRO A 560 36.00 -30.79 19.31
C PRO A 560 37.53 -30.90 19.18
N ALA A 561 38.14 -31.93 19.75
CA ALA A 561 39.58 -32.10 19.72
C ALA A 561 40.00 -33.55 20.03
N ILE A 562 41.26 -33.86 19.79
CA ILE A 562 41.95 -35.00 20.36
C ILE A 562 42.90 -34.52 21.47
N LYS A 563 43.22 -35.40 22.42
CA LYS A 563 44.12 -35.07 23.53
C LYS A 563 45.56 -34.83 23.07
N GLU A 564 45.99 -35.58 22.07
CA GLU A 564 47.37 -35.59 21.58
C GLU A 564 47.58 -34.52 20.51
N THR A 565 48.76 -33.88 20.52
CA THR A 565 49.26 -33.20 19.32
C THR A 565 49.77 -34.27 18.37
N LEU A 566 49.22 -34.36 17.15
CA LEU A 566 49.65 -35.37 16.18
C LEU A 566 51.12 -35.10 15.77
N PRO A 567 52.07 -36.00 16.09
CA PRO A 567 53.47 -35.80 15.75
C PRO A 567 53.70 -36.11 14.26
N THR A 568 54.71 -35.48 13.67
CA THR A 568 55.14 -35.75 12.28
C THR A 568 55.62 -37.20 12.07
N CYS A 569 56.16 -37.82 13.13
CA CYS A 569 56.55 -39.23 13.18
C CYS A 569 56.05 -39.87 14.48
N PRO A 570 54.83 -40.41 14.52
CA PRO A 570 54.29 -41.09 15.70
C PRO A 570 55.14 -42.30 16.06
N THR A 571 55.30 -42.58 17.35
CA THR A 571 55.89 -43.84 17.79
C THR A 571 55.02 -45.02 17.34
N PRO A 572 55.59 -46.21 17.12
CA PRO A 572 54.80 -47.42 16.88
C PRO A 572 53.73 -47.62 17.95
N ASN A 573 52.56 -48.16 17.56
CA ASN A 573 51.40 -48.35 18.44
C ASN A 573 50.87 -47.05 19.08
N PHE A 574 50.79 -45.97 18.29
CA PHE A 574 50.23 -44.70 18.73
C PHE A 574 48.74 -44.85 19.06
N VAL A 575 48.31 -44.32 20.20
CA VAL A 575 46.91 -44.31 20.65
C VAL A 575 46.38 -42.89 20.50
N MET A 576 45.34 -42.74 19.69
CA MET A 576 44.60 -41.48 19.56
C MET A 576 43.49 -41.44 20.60
N THR A 577 43.35 -40.34 21.32
CA THR A 577 42.33 -40.15 22.36
C THR A 577 41.44 -38.95 22.06
N PRO A 578 40.40 -39.13 21.24
CA PRO A 578 39.32 -38.15 21.10
C PRO A 578 38.74 -37.67 22.42
N LYS A 579 38.52 -36.36 22.51
CA LYS A 579 37.75 -35.71 23.57
C LYS A 579 36.30 -35.64 23.09
N VAL A 580 35.44 -36.51 23.59
CA VAL A 580 34.00 -36.45 23.32
C VAL A 580 33.36 -35.47 24.29
N VAL A 581 32.55 -34.55 23.79
CA VAL A 581 31.76 -33.61 24.59
C VAL A 581 30.28 -33.93 24.45
N ASN A 582 29.53 -33.86 25.55
CA ASN A 582 28.07 -33.89 25.52
C ASN A 582 27.55 -32.46 25.30
N TYR A 583 26.99 -32.20 24.12
CA TYR A 583 26.38 -30.92 23.75
C TYR A 583 24.89 -30.84 24.11
N ASN A 584 24.29 -31.91 24.63
CA ASN A 584 22.95 -31.83 25.18
C ASN A 584 22.92 -31.04 26.49
N LEU A 585 21.77 -30.39 26.75
CA LEU A 585 21.50 -29.66 27.99
C LEU A 585 21.22 -30.58 29.19
N THR A 586 21.08 -31.89 28.95
CA THR A 586 20.89 -32.91 29.98
C THR A 586 22.05 -33.91 30.02
N PRO A 587 22.38 -34.48 31.19
CA PRO A 587 23.39 -35.52 31.28
C PRO A 587 23.10 -36.72 30.36
N LEU A 588 24.08 -37.10 29.56
CA LEU A 588 24.00 -38.26 28.67
C LEU A 588 24.27 -39.54 29.45
N ASN A 589 23.25 -40.39 29.60
CA ASN A 589 23.42 -41.72 30.18
C ASN A 589 23.98 -42.69 29.15
N LEU A 590 25.28 -42.96 29.20
CA LEU A 590 26.00 -43.78 28.22
C LEU A 590 25.60 -45.27 28.30
N ALA A 591 25.01 -45.72 29.40
CA ALA A 591 24.47 -47.08 29.50
C ALA A 591 23.16 -47.24 28.72
N THR A 592 22.35 -46.19 28.67
CA THR A 592 21.09 -46.17 27.90
C THR A 592 21.35 -45.79 26.45
N TYR A 593 22.27 -44.85 26.23
CA TYR A 593 22.62 -44.28 24.95
C TYR A 593 24.13 -44.41 24.68
N PRO A 594 24.60 -45.60 24.29
CA PRO A 594 26.03 -45.83 24.06
C PRO A 594 26.53 -45.03 22.85
N ILE A 595 27.70 -44.43 22.97
CA ILE A 595 28.35 -43.71 21.86
C ILE A 595 29.43 -44.57 21.23
N THR A 596 29.62 -44.42 19.92
CA THR A 596 30.71 -45.06 19.19
C THR A 596 31.61 -44.00 18.58
N VAL A 597 32.86 -43.96 19.02
CA VAL A 597 33.91 -43.09 18.51
C VAL A 597 34.69 -43.83 17.45
N THR A 598 34.83 -43.21 16.27
CA THR A 598 35.56 -43.76 15.13
C THR A 598 36.64 -42.80 14.67
N ALA A 599 37.77 -43.35 14.23
CA ALA A 599 38.77 -42.64 13.44
C ALA A 599 38.93 -43.35 12.10
N SER A 600 38.52 -42.67 11.02
CA SER A 600 38.72 -43.14 9.65
C SER A 600 40.05 -42.60 9.13
N ILE A 601 40.99 -43.51 8.90
CA ILE A 601 42.34 -43.21 8.40
C ILE A 601 42.37 -43.52 6.91
N THR A 602 42.83 -42.57 6.10
CA THR A 602 43.01 -42.70 4.64
C THR A 602 44.38 -42.16 4.20
N GLY A 603 44.79 -42.44 2.96
CA GLY A 603 46.10 -42.04 2.42
C GLY A 603 47.08 -43.21 2.37
N ALA A 604 48.23 -43.09 3.03
CA ALA A 604 49.27 -44.13 3.04
C ALA A 604 48.83 -45.44 3.74
N ALA A 605 47.78 -45.39 4.55
CA ALA A 605 47.02 -46.55 5.02
C ALA A 605 45.52 -46.28 4.87
N THR A 606 44.70 -47.34 4.85
CA THR A 606 43.24 -47.22 4.89
C THR A 606 42.69 -48.18 5.93
N THR A 607 42.15 -47.63 7.02
CA THR A 607 41.56 -48.42 8.10
C THR A 607 40.59 -47.56 8.92
N THR A 608 39.76 -48.20 9.73
CA THR A 608 38.90 -47.52 10.70
C THR A 608 39.19 -48.09 12.08
N LEU A 609 39.46 -47.21 13.03
CA LEU A 609 39.58 -47.55 14.44
C LEU A 609 38.28 -47.19 15.15
N THR A 610 37.84 -48.00 16.10
CA THR A 610 36.56 -47.80 16.78
C THR A 610 36.66 -48.14 18.26
N ALA A 611 36.02 -47.32 19.09
CA ALA A 611 35.78 -47.58 20.50
C ALA A 611 34.34 -47.23 20.86
N THR A 612 33.67 -48.11 21.61
CA THR A 612 32.30 -47.87 22.10
C THR A 612 32.35 -47.59 23.59
N VAL A 613 31.64 -46.55 24.02
CA VAL A 613 31.44 -46.24 25.43
C VAL A 613 29.97 -46.46 25.77
N ASN A 614 29.72 -47.41 26.68
CA ASN A 614 28.38 -47.88 27.02
C ASN A 614 28.13 -47.92 28.53
N THR A 615 28.90 -47.16 29.32
CA THR A 615 28.75 -47.07 30.78
C THR A 615 29.05 -45.65 31.26
N GLY A 616 28.49 -45.29 32.42
CA GLY A 616 28.68 -43.98 33.03
C GLY A 616 27.70 -42.92 32.55
N THR A 617 27.99 -41.68 32.92
CA THR A 617 27.18 -40.50 32.57
C THR A 617 28.13 -39.37 32.20
N LEU A 618 27.81 -38.64 31.13
CA LEU A 618 28.56 -37.47 30.70
C LEU A 618 27.69 -36.23 30.91
N ALA A 619 28.07 -35.34 31.84
CA ALA A 619 27.30 -34.13 32.11
C ALA A 619 27.34 -33.17 30.90
N PRO A 620 26.40 -32.23 30.77
CA PRO A 620 26.44 -31.18 29.73
C PRO A 620 27.78 -30.43 29.74
N GLY A 621 28.41 -30.28 28.57
CA GLY A 621 29.71 -29.60 28.41
C GLY A 621 30.92 -30.38 28.93
N ASP A 622 30.74 -31.46 29.71
CA ASP A 622 31.84 -32.27 30.18
C ASP A 622 32.51 -33.02 29.02
N THR A 623 33.80 -33.29 29.21
CA THR A 623 34.61 -34.03 28.25
C THR A 623 34.93 -35.43 28.73
N LEU A 624 34.71 -36.42 27.87
CA LEU A 624 35.15 -37.80 28.03
C LEU A 624 36.32 -38.11 27.09
N GLN A 625 37.43 -38.60 27.64
CA GLN A 625 38.57 -39.08 26.84
C GLN A 625 38.33 -40.53 26.42
N VAL A 626 38.28 -40.80 25.12
CA VAL A 626 38.00 -42.13 24.57
C VAL A 626 39.21 -42.67 23.82
N PRO A 627 40.06 -43.53 24.43
CA PRO A 627 41.22 -44.08 23.76
C PRO A 627 40.80 -45.08 22.66
N LEU A 628 41.27 -44.86 21.44
CA LEU A 628 41.08 -45.79 20.32
C LEU A 628 42.12 -46.91 20.34
N PRO A 629 41.88 -48.03 19.63
CA PRO A 629 42.90 -49.06 19.43
C PRO A 629 44.22 -48.49 18.90
N ALA A 630 45.35 -49.01 19.39
CA ALA A 630 46.66 -48.55 18.96
C ALA A 630 46.89 -48.80 17.46
N PHE A 631 47.52 -47.83 16.78
CA PHE A 631 47.80 -47.89 15.35
C PHE A 631 49.26 -47.57 15.05
N THR A 632 49.85 -48.28 14.08
CA THR A 632 51.23 -48.03 13.62
C THR A 632 51.17 -47.40 12.24
N PHE A 633 51.57 -46.14 12.14
CA PHE A 633 51.62 -45.40 10.88
C PHE A 633 52.81 -45.83 10.03
N ASN A 634 52.56 -46.19 8.77
CA ASN A 634 53.61 -46.32 7.76
C ASN A 634 54.00 -44.94 7.20
N ALA A 635 55.16 -44.86 6.56
CA ALA A 635 55.63 -43.63 5.94
C ALA A 635 54.67 -43.14 4.85
N GLY A 636 54.31 -41.86 4.90
CA GLY A 636 53.44 -41.20 3.93
C GLY A 636 52.43 -40.27 4.59
N LEU A 637 51.60 -39.61 3.76
CA LEU A 637 50.54 -38.74 4.23
C LEU A 637 49.33 -39.57 4.69
N HIS A 638 48.79 -39.24 5.87
CA HIS A 638 47.57 -39.83 6.41
C HIS A 638 46.56 -38.73 6.70
N ASN A 639 45.32 -38.94 6.27
CA ASN A 639 44.19 -38.08 6.64
C ASN A 639 43.33 -38.85 7.65
N ILE A 640 42.97 -38.20 8.75
CA ILE A 640 42.24 -38.83 9.85
C ILE A 640 40.97 -38.02 10.09
N ALA A 641 39.81 -38.65 9.94
CA ALA A 641 38.52 -38.09 10.28
C ALA A 641 37.97 -38.77 11.52
N PHE A 642 37.71 -38.00 12.58
CA PHE A 642 37.07 -38.49 13.79
C PHE A 642 35.56 -38.29 13.69
N LYS A 643 34.80 -39.23 14.24
CA LYS A 643 33.35 -39.11 14.35
C LYS A 643 32.87 -39.82 15.60
N VAL A 644 31.96 -39.20 16.34
CA VAL A 644 31.14 -39.89 17.34
C VAL A 644 29.76 -40.17 16.73
N THR A 645 29.19 -41.32 17.05
CA THR A 645 27.89 -41.74 16.52
C THR A 645 27.02 -42.34 17.62
N ASN A 646 25.73 -42.03 17.56
CA ASN A 646 24.68 -42.71 18.28
C ASN A 646 23.42 -42.76 17.39
N PRO A 647 22.68 -43.89 17.33
CA PRO A 647 21.44 -43.96 16.55
C PRO A 647 20.34 -42.95 16.93
N ASN A 648 20.42 -42.38 18.13
CA ASN A 648 19.49 -41.36 18.66
C ASN A 648 20.09 -39.95 18.65
N ASP A 649 21.24 -39.78 17.99
CA ASP A 649 21.80 -38.47 17.69
C ASP A 649 21.30 -38.05 16.30
N SER A 650 20.37 -37.11 16.26
CA SER A 650 19.81 -36.57 15.01
C SER A 650 20.69 -35.46 14.41
N GLU A 651 21.79 -35.11 15.06
CA GLU A 651 22.74 -34.07 14.66
C GLU A 651 24.10 -34.65 14.28
N ASN A 652 24.10 -35.84 13.66
CA ASN A 652 25.26 -36.64 13.27
C ASN A 652 26.33 -35.90 12.41
N ALA A 653 27.10 -34.97 12.97
CA ALA A 653 28.29 -34.37 12.37
C ALA A 653 29.12 -33.47 13.33
N ASN A 654 28.91 -33.50 14.65
CA ASN A 654 29.71 -32.71 15.60
C ASN A 654 31.03 -33.38 16.02
#